data_AF-A0A510NV29-F1
#
_entry.id   AF-A0A510NV29-F1
#
_cell.length_a   1.000
_cell.length_b   1.000
_cell.length_c   1.000
_cell.angle_alpha   90.00
_cell.angle_beta   90.00
_cell.angle_gamma   90.00
#
_symmetry.space_group_name_H-M   'P 1'
#
loop_
_entity.id
_entity.type
_entity.pdbx_description
1 polymer ?
#
loop_
_entity_poly.entity_id
_entity_poly.type
_entity_poly.pdbx_seq_one_letter_code
_entity_poly.pdbx_strand_id
1 'polypeptide(L)'
;MENSPTAAARFKELHIRNRLSQDNEISSNVAQGSLRDNEAGSPAPLSESLAVFDQTFTQLPKHDDDASSDSRTVSVASFYQKGSDPVAATTYQPVDQASGIFLQPETHPITEDQLVNEVRGIYTGLLVVEKKCIELVKEQNGNPGELTLLQWQALTALHRSLLHEHFDFLLASNHPAASDALKGLAKAYSMPARMWRYGIHSFLELLRKKLPLSLEHMLTFIYMAYAVMTLLLESVPQFEETWIECLGDLARYRMAIEEADMRDREVYTGVARYWYTKAADLNPDIGRIQHHLAVLARPNVLQQLFYYSKALISVQPFTNARDSILLLFGPLLDPAKAATKYSKYYPKALTIFVEAHGVLFTRQDVSTFLRLANEFLSQLDGHAGVVGPLFREQGVYITASNYAAIFDYGHDDAEIPTLFNQAGLTQAAKLEILEKAYYSWQKPRCRQLGIDLRVSKDVRISSSGEVVSLASHFAFTTLNVILDRLGDRNTLPSIHVSLAFLWCLAMVPESMSRIQADVPWERLATYLNTLITPETDMTEIENAEFPAQETGPSRQLPEDFLIHGLSWSRLYYPPGFFHETAEDDERSIELPSVIVPRTRRCLWLGSKIAKFNCWLVYDSEKRKFCATPFAHELATLSGQHQLLRQAVGTEVAVSGQQRRRPRQSSRRKADTDVEMAEA
;
A
#
# COMPACT_ATOMS: atom_id res chain seq x y z
N MET A 1 19.28 46.09 17.32
CA MET A 1 18.58 45.66 16.09
C MET A 1 17.43 44.78 16.52
N GLU A 2 16.24 45.37 16.54
CA GLU A 2 15.04 44.83 17.16
C GLU A 2 14.47 43.65 16.36
N ASN A 3 14.22 42.54 17.06
CA ASN A 3 13.42 41.42 16.55
C ASN A 3 11.96 41.85 16.50
N SER A 4 11.51 42.29 15.32
CA SER A 4 10.11 42.62 15.08
C SER A 4 9.22 41.36 15.10
N PRO A 5 8.13 41.31 15.90
CA PRO A 5 7.16 40.20 15.93
C PRO A 5 6.56 39.89 14.54
N THR A 6 6.51 40.87 13.64
CA THR A 6 5.99 40.70 12.27
C THR A 6 6.92 39.90 11.36
N ALA A 7 8.23 39.85 11.64
CA ALA A 7 9.15 39.03 10.86
C ALA A 7 9.00 37.54 11.21
N ALA A 8 8.86 37.20 12.49
CA ALA A 8 8.61 35.84 12.94
C ALA A 8 7.23 35.31 12.51
N ALA A 9 6.21 36.19 12.49
CA ALA A 9 4.89 35.87 11.96
C ALA A 9 4.92 35.63 10.44
N ARG A 10 5.59 36.51 9.67
CA ARG A 10 5.77 36.33 8.22
C ARG A 10 6.58 35.09 7.87
N PHE A 11 7.61 34.75 8.65
CA PHE A 11 8.37 33.51 8.45
C PHE A 11 7.53 32.26 8.75
N LYS A 12 6.71 32.27 9.82
CA LYS A 12 5.74 31.20 10.08
C LYS A 12 4.70 31.09 8.95
N GLU A 13 4.15 32.20 8.49
CA GLU A 13 3.15 32.27 7.44
C GLU A 13 3.70 31.81 6.07
N LEU A 14 4.95 32.14 5.75
CA LEU A 14 5.64 31.64 4.56
C LEU A 14 5.95 30.13 4.66
N HIS A 15 6.31 29.65 5.85
CA HIS A 15 6.55 28.21 6.07
C HIS A 15 5.25 27.39 6.04
N ILE A 16 4.16 27.97 6.55
CA ILE A 16 2.80 27.41 6.47
C ILE A 16 2.34 27.40 5.01
N ARG A 17 2.52 28.48 4.24
CA ARG A 17 2.25 28.52 2.78
C ARG A 17 3.04 27.49 1.99
N ASN A 18 4.31 27.25 2.32
CA ASN A 18 5.13 26.24 1.64
C ASN A 18 4.75 24.80 2.01
N ARG A 19 4.29 24.53 3.25
CA ARG A 19 3.71 23.23 3.62
C ARG A 19 2.36 23.01 2.95
N LEU A 20 1.50 24.05 2.97
CA LEU A 20 0.24 24.11 2.24
C LEU A 20 0.46 23.79 0.76
N SER A 21 1.43 24.41 0.09
CA SER A 21 1.72 24.16 -1.34
C SER A 21 2.15 22.72 -1.60
N GLN A 22 3.06 22.15 -0.79
CA GLN A 22 3.53 20.78 -0.99
C GLN A 22 2.44 19.74 -0.69
N ASP A 23 1.74 19.83 0.45
CA ASP A 23 0.71 18.86 0.83
C ASP A 23 -0.57 19.01 -0.03
N ASN A 24 -0.87 20.22 -0.53
CA ASN A 24 -1.95 20.46 -1.50
C ASN A 24 -1.60 20.01 -2.91
N GLU A 25 -0.35 20.18 -3.37
CA GLU A 25 0.08 19.64 -4.67
C GLU A 25 0.04 18.11 -4.66
N ILE A 26 0.47 17.48 -3.57
CA ILE A 26 0.36 16.03 -3.40
C ILE A 26 -1.11 15.62 -3.37
N SER A 27 -1.94 16.28 -2.55
CA SER A 27 -3.36 15.93 -2.45
C SER A 27 -4.12 16.13 -3.76
N SER A 28 -3.75 17.15 -4.56
CA SER A 28 -4.33 17.45 -5.87
C SER A 28 -3.87 16.49 -6.96
N ASN A 29 -2.57 16.16 -7.01
CA ASN A 29 -2.02 15.20 -7.99
C ASN A 29 -2.54 13.76 -7.71
N VAL A 30 -2.72 13.41 -6.44
CA VAL A 30 -3.29 12.12 -6.00
C VAL A 30 -4.79 12.05 -6.29
N ALA A 31 -5.55 13.13 -6.02
CA ALA A 31 -6.99 13.18 -6.31
C ALA A 31 -7.31 13.19 -7.81
N GLN A 32 -6.44 13.79 -8.64
CA GLN A 32 -6.57 13.74 -10.10
C GLN A 32 -6.40 12.31 -10.67
N GLY A 33 -5.65 11.44 -9.99
CA GLY A 33 -5.47 10.03 -10.38
C GLY A 33 -6.53 9.09 -9.81
N SER A 34 -7.31 9.52 -8.81
CA SER A 34 -8.40 8.71 -8.25
C SER A 34 -9.59 8.73 -9.23
N LEU A 35 -9.92 7.56 -9.77
CA LEU A 35 -10.95 7.29 -10.81
C LEU A 35 -10.62 7.63 -12.27
N ARG A 36 -9.43 8.15 -12.62
CA ARG A 36 -9.13 8.45 -14.03
C ARG A 36 -8.80 7.25 -14.92
N ASP A 37 -8.41 6.11 -14.34
CA ASP A 37 -7.82 5.02 -15.14
C ASP A 37 -8.58 3.68 -15.11
N ASN A 38 -9.60 3.49 -14.25
CA ASN A 38 -10.31 2.19 -14.14
C ASN A 38 -11.64 2.09 -14.91
N GLU A 39 -12.24 3.20 -15.34
CA GLU A 39 -13.33 3.17 -16.31
C GLU A 39 -12.80 3.64 -17.67
N ALA A 40 -12.53 2.68 -18.56
CA ALA A 40 -12.19 2.92 -19.97
C ALA A 40 -13.34 3.55 -20.80
N GLY A 41 -14.21 4.32 -20.16
CA GLY A 41 -15.23 5.15 -20.78
C GLY A 41 -15.21 6.51 -20.13
N SER A 42 -14.88 7.55 -20.90
CA SER A 42 -15.36 8.88 -20.52
C SER A 42 -16.88 8.78 -20.38
N PRO A 43 -17.49 9.26 -19.28
CA PRO A 43 -18.94 9.24 -19.14
C PRO A 43 -19.55 9.90 -20.38
N ALA A 44 -20.45 9.18 -21.07
CA ALA A 44 -21.07 9.68 -22.28
C ALA A 44 -21.71 11.07 -22.01
N PRO A 45 -21.63 12.03 -22.94
CA PRO A 45 -22.28 13.32 -22.78
C PRO A 45 -23.78 13.16 -22.47
N LEU A 46 -24.32 14.05 -21.65
CA LEU A 46 -25.71 14.02 -21.13
C LEU A 46 -26.77 13.70 -22.21
N SER A 47 -26.55 14.10 -23.47
CA SER A 47 -27.43 13.83 -24.60
C SER A 47 -27.44 12.37 -25.06
N GLU A 48 -26.31 11.66 -24.99
CA GLU A 48 -26.23 10.23 -25.34
C GLU A 48 -26.86 9.37 -24.24
N SER A 49 -26.73 9.76 -22.97
CA SER A 49 -27.33 9.02 -21.86
C SER A 49 -28.86 9.05 -21.86
N LEU A 50 -29.50 10.11 -22.37
CA LEU A 50 -30.95 10.18 -22.59
C LEU A 50 -31.42 9.23 -23.71
N ALA A 51 -30.65 9.13 -24.81
CA ALA A 51 -30.98 8.23 -25.91
C ALA A 51 -30.81 6.75 -25.54
N VAL A 52 -29.73 6.43 -24.80
CA VAL A 52 -29.52 5.09 -24.22
C VAL A 52 -30.59 4.78 -23.17
N PHE A 53 -31.02 5.79 -22.39
CA PHE A 53 -32.11 5.65 -21.42
C PHE A 53 -33.42 5.23 -22.08
N ASP A 54 -33.85 5.93 -23.14
CA ASP A 54 -35.08 5.56 -23.86
C ASP A 54 -34.97 4.20 -24.58
N GLN A 55 -33.78 3.84 -25.11
CA GLN A 55 -33.53 2.55 -25.77
C GLN A 55 -33.54 1.35 -24.81
N THR A 56 -33.00 1.50 -23.60
CA THR A 56 -32.94 0.42 -22.61
C THR A 56 -34.33 0.12 -22.05
N PHE A 57 -35.14 1.16 -21.84
CA PHE A 57 -36.52 1.01 -21.36
C PHE A 57 -37.52 0.57 -22.43
N THR A 58 -37.24 0.79 -23.71
CA THR A 58 -38.10 0.30 -24.81
C THR A 58 -37.96 -1.21 -25.07
N GLN A 59 -36.97 -1.88 -24.47
CA GLN A 59 -36.75 -3.33 -24.59
C GLN A 59 -37.36 -4.16 -23.44
N LEU A 60 -37.94 -3.52 -22.41
CA LEU A 60 -38.68 -4.20 -21.35
C LEU A 60 -40.11 -4.58 -21.83
N PRO A 61 -40.67 -5.74 -21.42
CA PRO A 61 -42.02 -6.13 -21.83
C PRO A 61 -43.04 -5.08 -21.38
N LYS A 62 -43.76 -4.49 -22.32
CA LYS A 62 -44.91 -3.63 -22.00
C LYS A 62 -46.09 -4.52 -21.65
N HIS A 63 -46.50 -4.53 -20.39
CA HIS A 63 -47.83 -4.97 -20.00
C HIS A 63 -48.70 -3.72 -19.80
N ASP A 64 -49.69 -3.54 -20.66
CA ASP A 64 -50.75 -2.56 -20.46
C ASP A 64 -51.62 -3.02 -19.28
N ASP A 65 -51.85 -2.16 -18.29
CA ASP A 65 -53.22 -1.77 -17.88
C ASP A 65 -53.24 -0.70 -16.76
N ASP A 66 -54.32 0.09 -16.84
CA ASP A 66 -54.73 1.24 -16.02
C ASP A 66 -54.72 1.02 -14.49
N ALA A 67 -54.19 2.01 -13.74
CA ALA A 67 -54.79 2.44 -12.47
C ALA A 67 -54.20 3.77 -11.99
N SER A 68 -55.06 4.78 -11.82
CA SER A 68 -54.77 5.98 -11.04
C SER A 68 -54.52 5.62 -9.59
N SER A 69 -53.41 6.05 -9.00
CA SER A 69 -53.24 6.04 -7.54
C SER A 69 -52.20 7.08 -7.12
N ASP A 70 -52.63 8.00 -6.27
CA ASP A 70 -51.80 8.97 -5.55
C ASP A 70 -50.81 8.21 -4.64
N SER A 71 -49.60 7.94 -5.14
CA SER A 71 -48.48 7.49 -4.30
C SER A 71 -47.68 8.69 -3.83
N ARG A 72 -48.02 9.20 -2.63
CA ARG A 72 -47.09 10.01 -1.84
C ARG A 72 -46.20 9.08 -1.04
N THR A 73 -45.01 8.79 -1.55
CA THR A 73 -43.92 8.26 -0.73
C THR A 73 -42.89 9.35 -0.47
N VAL A 74 -42.39 9.35 0.76
CA VAL A 74 -41.71 10.47 1.40
C VAL A 74 -40.23 10.44 1.01
N SER A 75 -39.81 11.38 0.14
CA SER A 75 -38.38 11.66 -0.07
C SER A 75 -37.74 12.08 1.26
N VAL A 76 -36.54 11.56 1.55
CA VAL A 76 -35.75 11.88 2.75
C VAL A 76 -35.48 13.38 2.90
N ALA A 77 -35.58 14.16 1.80
CA ALA A 77 -35.48 15.61 1.81
C ALA A 77 -36.55 16.31 2.69
N SER A 78 -37.68 15.66 2.96
CA SER A 78 -38.80 16.25 3.72
C SER A 78 -38.61 16.26 5.25
N PHE A 79 -37.63 15.52 5.78
CA PHE A 79 -37.39 15.44 7.24
C PHE A 79 -36.60 16.62 7.82
N TYR A 80 -35.88 17.41 7.01
CA TYR A 80 -34.94 18.43 7.49
C TYR A 80 -35.35 19.88 7.21
N GLN A 81 -36.55 20.14 6.68
CA GLN A 81 -36.96 21.48 6.21
C GLN A 81 -37.95 22.24 7.09
N LYS A 82 -38.40 21.72 8.25
CA LYS A 82 -39.24 22.51 9.16
C LYS A 82 -38.40 23.34 10.13
N GLY A 83 -37.97 24.51 9.66
CA GLY A 83 -37.58 25.64 10.49
C GLY A 83 -38.76 26.14 11.32
N SER A 84 -38.44 26.49 12.56
CA SER A 84 -39.29 27.05 13.60
C SER A 84 -40.00 28.34 13.17
N ASP A 85 -41.31 28.41 13.35
CA ASP A 85 -41.96 29.67 13.77
C ASP A 85 -43.23 29.40 14.60
N PRO A 86 -43.55 30.28 15.56
CA PRO A 86 -44.52 30.06 16.62
C PRO A 86 -45.91 30.48 16.18
N VAL A 87 -46.99 29.98 16.83
CA VAL A 87 -48.18 30.78 17.19
C VAL A 87 -49.28 29.93 17.86
N ALA A 88 -49.82 30.55 18.91
CA ALA A 88 -51.15 30.43 19.54
C ALA A 88 -51.52 29.16 20.31
N ALA A 89 -51.51 29.34 21.63
CA ALA A 89 -52.34 28.63 22.58
C ALA A 89 -53.81 28.61 22.13
N THR A 90 -54.33 27.40 21.85
CA THR A 90 -55.77 27.16 21.78
C THR A 90 -56.11 26.08 22.81
N THR A 91 -57.06 26.43 23.67
CA THR A 91 -57.47 25.75 24.88
C THR A 91 -57.87 24.29 24.65
N TYR A 92 -57.23 23.37 25.37
CA TYR A 92 -57.61 21.96 25.42
C TYR A 92 -58.99 21.78 26.08
N GLN A 93 -59.91 21.09 25.40
CA GLN A 93 -60.98 20.33 26.06
C GLN A 93 -60.64 18.84 25.98
N PRO A 94 -60.83 18.07 27.07
CA PRO A 94 -60.47 16.66 27.10
C PRO A 94 -61.57 15.85 26.41
N VAL A 95 -61.24 15.21 25.29
CA VAL A 95 -62.03 14.10 24.75
C VAL A 95 -61.30 12.82 25.11
N ASP A 96 -61.94 12.01 25.94
CA ASP A 96 -61.58 10.61 26.18
C ASP A 96 -61.46 9.88 24.85
N GLN A 97 -60.23 9.63 24.39
CA GLN A 97 -59.97 8.64 23.36
C GLN A 97 -58.87 7.70 23.83
N ALA A 98 -59.28 6.45 23.98
CA ALA A 98 -58.54 5.31 24.43
C ALA A 98 -57.15 5.23 23.78
N SER A 99 -56.16 4.92 24.61
CA SER A 99 -54.85 4.43 24.18
C SER A 99 -55.01 3.12 23.41
N GLY A 100 -55.22 3.22 22.10
CA GLY A 100 -55.21 2.10 21.17
C GLY A 100 -53.88 2.03 20.42
N ILE A 101 -53.25 0.86 20.38
CA ILE A 101 -52.16 0.58 19.44
C ILE A 101 -52.76 0.66 18.03
N PHE A 102 -52.26 1.57 17.19
CA PHE A 102 -52.66 1.68 15.79
C PHE A 102 -52.08 0.51 14.99
N LEU A 103 -52.91 -0.14 14.16
CA LEU A 103 -52.45 -1.14 13.18
C LEU A 103 -51.55 -0.45 12.15
N GLN A 104 -50.48 -1.13 11.76
CA GLN A 104 -49.59 -0.66 10.70
C GLN A 104 -50.42 -0.45 9.42
N PRO A 105 -50.30 0.69 8.71
CA PRO A 105 -51.02 0.93 7.46
C PRO A 105 -50.77 -0.22 6.46
N GLU A 106 -51.77 -0.60 5.69
CA GLU A 106 -51.61 -1.61 4.63
C GLU A 106 -50.58 -1.12 3.61
N THR A 107 -49.39 -1.73 3.61
CA THR A 107 -48.35 -1.47 2.61
C THR A 107 -48.51 -2.46 1.47
N HIS A 108 -49.06 -2.02 0.34
CA HIS A 108 -49.03 -2.82 -0.89
C HIS A 108 -47.58 -2.89 -1.41
N PRO A 109 -47.09 -4.08 -1.81
CA PRO A 109 -45.76 -4.20 -2.40
C PRO A 109 -45.69 -3.40 -3.71
N ILE A 110 -44.60 -2.65 -3.89
CA ILE A 110 -44.35 -1.86 -5.11
C ILE A 110 -44.28 -2.78 -6.33
N THR A 111 -44.97 -2.43 -7.41
CA THR A 111 -44.87 -3.19 -8.67
C THR A 111 -43.61 -2.80 -9.45
N GLU A 112 -43.17 -3.68 -10.35
CA GLU A 112 -42.01 -3.39 -11.20
C GLU A 112 -42.22 -2.13 -12.04
N ASP A 113 -43.40 -1.94 -12.64
CA ASP A 113 -43.71 -0.75 -13.44
C ASP A 113 -43.70 0.55 -12.64
N GLN A 114 -44.19 0.50 -11.38
CA GLN A 114 -44.11 1.64 -10.47
C GLN A 114 -42.66 1.99 -10.16
N LEU A 115 -41.82 0.97 -9.89
CA LEU A 115 -40.41 1.16 -9.62
C LEU A 115 -39.65 1.70 -10.84
N VAL A 116 -39.97 1.22 -12.04
CA VAL A 116 -39.44 1.73 -13.32
C VAL A 116 -39.74 3.23 -13.49
N ASN A 117 -40.99 3.63 -13.24
CA ASN A 117 -41.39 5.03 -13.33
C ASN A 117 -40.70 5.90 -12.26
N GLU A 118 -40.52 5.37 -11.05
CA GLU A 118 -39.81 6.04 -9.97
C GLU A 118 -38.34 6.28 -10.32
N VAL A 119 -37.61 5.23 -10.74
CA VAL A 119 -36.20 5.33 -11.16
C VAL A 119 -36.04 6.33 -12.31
N ARG A 120 -37.00 6.38 -13.24
CA ARG A 120 -37.03 7.37 -14.33
C ARG A 120 -37.22 8.80 -13.83
N GLY A 121 -38.13 9.01 -12.88
CA GLY A 121 -38.36 10.30 -12.25
C GLY A 121 -37.10 10.82 -11.56
N ILE A 122 -36.49 9.98 -10.72
CA ILE A 122 -35.24 10.29 -10.01
C ILE A 122 -34.12 10.61 -11.01
N TYR A 123 -33.92 9.77 -12.03
CA TYR A 123 -32.88 10.02 -13.04
C TYR A 123 -33.06 11.36 -13.77
N THR A 124 -34.30 11.73 -14.08
CA THR A 124 -34.61 13.01 -14.72
C THR A 124 -34.26 14.19 -13.79
N GLY A 125 -34.62 14.10 -12.51
CA GLY A 125 -34.24 15.08 -11.49
C GLY A 125 -32.72 15.20 -11.32
N LEU A 126 -32.04 14.06 -11.19
CA LEU A 126 -30.59 13.96 -11.09
C LEU A 126 -29.87 14.69 -12.23
N LEU A 127 -30.28 14.48 -13.48
CA LEU A 127 -29.65 15.12 -14.64
C LEU A 127 -29.74 16.66 -14.58
N VAL A 128 -30.88 17.19 -14.11
CA VAL A 128 -31.09 18.64 -13.98
C VAL A 128 -30.17 19.22 -12.91
N VAL A 129 -30.11 18.57 -11.74
CA VAL A 129 -29.27 19.02 -10.62
C VAL A 129 -27.79 18.88 -10.96
N GLU A 130 -27.37 17.77 -11.56
CA GLU A 130 -25.98 17.50 -11.97
C GLU A 130 -25.48 18.56 -12.95
N LYS A 131 -26.27 18.83 -14.00
CA LYS A 131 -25.95 19.88 -14.97
C LYS A 131 -25.77 21.23 -14.28
N LYS A 132 -26.64 21.57 -13.33
CA LYS A 132 -26.56 22.84 -12.60
C LYS A 132 -25.30 22.93 -11.72
N CYS A 133 -24.93 21.85 -11.03
CA CYS A 133 -23.67 21.76 -10.28
C CYS A 133 -22.46 21.99 -11.19
N ILE A 134 -22.41 21.31 -12.34
CA ILE A 134 -21.29 21.42 -13.29
C ILE A 134 -21.13 22.87 -13.78
N GLU A 135 -22.23 23.51 -14.19
CA GLU A 135 -22.21 24.89 -14.68
C GLU A 135 -21.73 25.87 -13.61
N LEU A 136 -22.27 25.78 -12.40
CA LEU A 136 -21.90 26.67 -11.29
C LEU A 136 -20.46 26.47 -10.85
N VAL A 137 -20.00 25.23 -10.69
CA VAL A 137 -18.60 24.94 -10.33
C VAL A 137 -17.65 25.46 -11.41
N LYS A 138 -18.01 25.33 -12.70
CA LYS A 138 -17.23 25.88 -13.80
C LYS A 138 -17.16 27.40 -13.75
N GLU A 139 -18.29 28.07 -13.51
CA GLU A 139 -18.37 29.52 -13.36
C GLU A 139 -17.51 30.02 -12.19
N GLN A 140 -17.63 29.38 -11.03
CA GLN A 140 -16.89 29.77 -9.83
C GLN A 140 -15.38 29.48 -9.92
N ASN A 141 -14.96 28.45 -10.67
CA ASN A 141 -13.56 28.23 -10.97
C ASN A 141 -12.96 29.32 -11.88
N GLY A 142 -13.76 29.95 -12.73
CA GLY A 142 -13.36 31.08 -13.56
C GLY A 142 -13.41 32.43 -12.86
N ASN A 143 -14.06 32.51 -11.69
CA ASN A 143 -14.28 33.76 -10.97
C ASN A 143 -13.37 33.87 -9.72
N PRO A 144 -12.46 34.86 -9.68
CA PRO A 144 -11.62 35.08 -8.51
C PRO A 144 -12.40 35.65 -7.30
N GLY A 145 -13.62 36.17 -7.50
CA GLY A 145 -14.43 36.79 -6.46
C GLY A 145 -14.73 35.90 -5.25
N GLU A 146 -14.89 36.53 -4.10
CA GLU A 146 -15.33 35.87 -2.87
C GLU A 146 -16.83 35.57 -2.92
N LEU A 147 -17.20 34.39 -2.42
CA LEU A 147 -18.59 33.97 -2.28
C LEU A 147 -19.12 34.42 -0.92
N THR A 148 -20.31 34.98 -0.91
CA THR A 148 -21.04 35.30 0.31
C THR A 148 -21.46 34.02 1.05
N LEU A 149 -21.72 34.13 2.35
CA LEU A 149 -22.20 33.01 3.17
C LEU A 149 -23.46 32.34 2.57
N LEU A 150 -24.41 33.13 2.07
CA LEU A 150 -25.62 32.62 1.43
C LEU A 150 -25.32 31.86 0.13
N GLN A 151 -24.35 32.31 -0.66
CA GLN A 151 -23.95 31.61 -1.88
C GLN A 151 -23.27 30.28 -1.56
N TRP A 152 -22.42 30.23 -0.52
CA TRP A 152 -21.85 28.96 -0.06
C TRP A 152 -22.92 27.98 0.42
N GLN A 153 -23.85 28.45 1.25
CA GLN A 153 -24.97 27.62 1.71
C GLN A 153 -25.81 27.08 0.55
N ALA A 154 -26.09 27.91 -0.46
CA ALA A 154 -26.80 27.48 -1.66
C ALA A 154 -26.03 26.44 -2.48
N LEU A 155 -24.71 26.63 -2.66
CA LEU A 155 -23.85 25.66 -3.37
C LEU A 155 -23.77 24.33 -2.61
N THR A 156 -23.55 24.37 -1.29
CA THR A 156 -23.52 23.17 -0.44
C THR A 156 -24.88 22.45 -0.46
N ALA A 157 -26.00 23.19 -0.42
CA ALA A 157 -27.33 22.61 -0.51
C ALA A 157 -27.58 21.95 -1.87
N LEU A 158 -27.11 22.55 -2.97
CA LEU A 158 -27.24 21.99 -4.30
C LEU A 158 -26.44 20.69 -4.45
N HIS A 159 -25.18 20.67 -4.00
CA HIS A 159 -24.37 19.45 -4.01
C HIS A 159 -24.92 18.36 -3.09
N ARG A 160 -25.51 18.73 -1.95
CA ARG A 160 -26.26 17.80 -1.09
C ARG A 160 -27.43 17.17 -1.84
N SER A 161 -28.23 17.98 -2.54
CA SER A 161 -29.33 17.47 -3.36
C SER A 161 -28.81 16.49 -4.42
N LEU A 162 -27.73 16.83 -5.12
CA LEU A 162 -27.13 15.94 -6.11
C LEU A 162 -26.72 14.58 -5.51
N LEU A 163 -26.09 14.57 -4.34
CA LEU A 163 -25.71 13.32 -3.67
C LEU A 163 -26.92 12.49 -3.25
N HIS A 164 -27.99 13.13 -2.78
CA HIS A 164 -29.23 12.43 -2.44
C HIS A 164 -29.94 11.86 -3.67
N GLU A 165 -29.98 12.58 -4.79
CA GLU A 165 -30.55 12.05 -6.05
C GLU A 165 -29.75 10.83 -6.54
N HIS A 166 -28.41 10.86 -6.46
CA HIS A 166 -27.59 9.67 -6.75
C HIS A 166 -27.87 8.53 -5.78
N PHE A 167 -27.99 8.81 -4.48
CA PHE A 167 -28.32 7.82 -3.46
C PHE A 167 -29.68 7.16 -3.74
N ASP A 168 -30.71 7.97 -3.94
CA ASP A 168 -32.08 7.51 -4.22
C ASP A 168 -32.11 6.69 -5.52
N PHE A 169 -31.39 7.11 -6.57
CA PHE A 169 -31.27 6.35 -7.81
C PHE A 169 -30.63 4.97 -7.57
N LEU A 170 -29.53 4.92 -6.81
CA LEU A 170 -28.82 3.68 -6.51
C LEU A 170 -29.67 2.73 -5.67
N LEU A 171 -30.41 3.22 -4.68
CA LEU A 171 -31.31 2.41 -3.86
C LEU A 171 -32.51 1.92 -4.67
N ALA A 172 -33.16 2.79 -5.43
CA ALA A 172 -34.34 2.43 -6.22
C ALA A 172 -33.98 1.41 -7.31
N SER A 173 -32.86 1.60 -8.01
CA SER A 173 -32.40 0.64 -9.03
C SER A 173 -31.97 -0.71 -8.44
N ASN A 174 -31.58 -0.76 -7.16
CA ASN A 174 -31.22 -1.99 -6.45
C ASN A 174 -32.32 -2.54 -5.53
N HIS A 175 -33.55 -2.01 -5.62
CA HIS A 175 -34.66 -2.48 -4.82
C HIS A 175 -34.92 -3.99 -5.01
N PRO A 176 -35.37 -4.75 -4.00
CA PRO A 176 -35.61 -6.20 -4.13
C PRO A 176 -36.55 -6.59 -5.29
N ALA A 177 -37.51 -5.73 -5.62
CA ALA A 177 -38.44 -5.91 -6.75
C ALA A 177 -37.87 -5.46 -8.12
N ALA A 178 -36.65 -4.92 -8.17
CA ALA A 178 -36.02 -4.50 -9.42
C ALA A 178 -35.58 -5.70 -10.28
N SER A 179 -35.87 -5.64 -11.57
CA SER A 179 -35.30 -6.57 -12.55
C SER A 179 -33.81 -6.35 -12.76
N ASP A 180 -33.15 -7.34 -13.36
CA ASP A 180 -31.72 -7.29 -13.66
C ASP A 180 -31.37 -6.15 -14.61
N ALA A 181 -32.28 -5.80 -15.53
CA ALA A 181 -32.12 -4.63 -16.40
C ALA A 181 -32.06 -3.33 -15.59
N LEU A 182 -32.96 -3.17 -14.61
CA LEU A 182 -33.02 -1.99 -13.76
C LEU A 182 -31.79 -1.89 -12.84
N LYS A 183 -31.36 -3.00 -12.24
CA LYS A 183 -30.11 -3.10 -11.46
C LYS A 183 -28.88 -2.76 -12.30
N GLY A 184 -28.88 -3.15 -13.57
CA GLY A 184 -27.81 -2.86 -14.52
C GLY A 184 -27.63 -1.38 -14.87
N LEU A 185 -28.63 -0.53 -14.64
CA LEU A 185 -28.58 0.88 -15.03
C LEU A 185 -27.49 1.68 -14.32
N ALA A 186 -27.25 1.40 -13.03
CA ALA A 186 -26.22 2.10 -12.27
C ALA A 186 -24.83 1.97 -12.92
N LYS A 187 -24.53 0.76 -13.44
CA LYS A 187 -23.31 0.50 -14.21
C LYS A 187 -23.39 1.10 -15.61
N ALA A 188 -24.51 0.93 -16.32
CA ALA A 188 -24.68 1.45 -17.68
C ALA A 188 -24.52 2.97 -17.77
N TYR A 189 -24.89 3.69 -16.71
CA TYR A 189 -24.80 5.15 -16.65
C TYR A 189 -23.58 5.67 -15.87
N SER A 190 -22.65 4.79 -15.47
CA SER A 190 -21.47 5.14 -14.66
C SER A 190 -21.85 5.97 -13.41
N MET A 191 -22.90 5.58 -12.71
CA MET A 191 -23.44 6.34 -11.58
C MET A 191 -22.41 6.58 -10.47
N PRO A 192 -21.62 5.59 -10.03
CA PRO A 192 -20.57 5.82 -9.03
C PRO A 192 -19.53 6.85 -9.50
N ALA A 193 -19.02 6.71 -10.73
CA ALA A 193 -18.00 7.62 -11.26
C ALA A 193 -18.53 9.05 -11.44
N ARG A 194 -19.77 9.22 -11.89
CA ARG A 194 -20.44 10.52 -12.01
C ARG A 194 -20.68 11.17 -10.65
N MET A 195 -21.17 10.40 -9.68
CA MET A 195 -21.40 10.86 -8.31
C MET A 195 -20.09 11.37 -7.70
N TRP A 196 -19.00 10.62 -7.83
CA TRP A 196 -17.70 11.08 -7.38
C TRP A 196 -17.26 12.35 -8.11
N ARG A 197 -17.21 12.32 -9.45
CA ARG A 197 -16.65 13.40 -10.26
C ARG A 197 -17.40 14.71 -10.11
N TYR A 198 -18.73 14.68 -10.29
CA TYR A 198 -19.58 15.87 -10.34
C TYR A 198 -20.23 16.17 -9.00
N GLY A 199 -20.61 15.16 -8.22
CA GLY A 199 -21.20 15.33 -6.90
C GLY A 199 -20.21 15.75 -5.83
N ILE A 200 -19.06 15.06 -5.75
CA ILE A 200 -18.12 15.18 -4.61
C ILE A 200 -16.86 15.95 -4.97
N HIS A 201 -16.04 15.37 -5.85
CA HIS A 201 -14.68 15.80 -6.12
C HIS A 201 -14.61 17.22 -6.68
N SER A 202 -15.43 17.55 -7.68
CA SER A 202 -15.42 18.91 -8.27
C SER A 202 -15.74 20.01 -7.25
N PHE A 203 -16.62 19.72 -6.29
CA PHE A 203 -16.97 20.66 -5.23
C PHE A 203 -15.90 20.73 -4.15
N LEU A 204 -15.34 19.60 -3.73
CA LEU A 204 -14.20 19.57 -2.81
C LEU A 204 -13.02 20.39 -3.35
N GLU A 205 -12.73 20.28 -4.66
CA GLU A 205 -11.67 21.08 -5.28
C GLU A 205 -12.00 22.58 -5.32
N LEU A 206 -13.26 22.96 -5.56
CA LEU A 206 -13.69 24.36 -5.47
C LEU A 206 -13.53 24.89 -4.04
N LEU A 207 -14.00 24.14 -3.05
CA LEU A 207 -13.89 24.46 -1.64
C LEU A 207 -12.40 24.60 -1.25
N ARG A 208 -11.56 23.64 -1.60
CA ARG A 208 -10.12 23.65 -1.33
C ARG A 208 -9.43 24.89 -1.88
N LYS A 209 -9.75 25.29 -3.12
CA LYS A 209 -9.17 26.49 -3.76
C LYS A 209 -9.55 27.80 -3.06
N LYS A 210 -10.66 27.83 -2.33
CA LYS A 210 -11.19 29.02 -1.64
C LYS A 210 -10.89 29.00 -0.13
N LEU A 211 -10.03 28.09 0.34
CA LEU A 211 -9.53 28.10 1.71
C LEU A 211 -8.75 29.40 2.01
N PRO A 212 -8.80 29.92 3.26
CA PRO A 212 -9.44 29.34 4.43
C PRO A 212 -10.95 29.65 4.56
N LEU A 213 -11.51 30.55 3.74
CA LEU A 213 -12.88 31.05 3.90
C LEU A 213 -13.97 29.97 3.74
N SER A 214 -13.66 28.91 2.99
CA SER A 214 -14.56 27.77 2.73
C SER A 214 -14.48 26.66 3.78
N LEU A 215 -13.65 26.79 4.83
CA LEU A 215 -13.30 25.67 5.72
C LEU A 215 -14.53 25.01 6.37
N GLU A 216 -15.43 25.78 6.97
CA GLU A 216 -16.63 25.22 7.62
C GLU A 216 -17.55 24.51 6.62
N HIS A 217 -17.67 25.05 5.41
CA HIS A 217 -18.45 24.44 4.33
C HIS A 217 -17.82 23.13 3.85
N MET A 218 -16.48 23.10 3.77
CA MET A 218 -15.72 21.90 3.40
C MET A 218 -15.85 20.80 4.44
N LEU A 219 -15.72 21.12 5.73
CA LEU A 219 -15.93 20.17 6.82
C LEU A 219 -17.35 19.60 6.77
N THR A 220 -18.36 20.47 6.71
CA THR A 220 -19.77 20.06 6.65
C THR A 220 -20.04 19.14 5.47
N PHE A 221 -19.49 19.46 4.29
CA PHE A 221 -19.67 18.66 3.09
C PHE A 221 -18.96 17.31 3.17
N ILE A 222 -17.73 17.25 3.71
CA ILE A 222 -17.01 15.99 3.89
C ILE A 222 -17.78 15.04 4.81
N TYR A 223 -18.28 15.51 5.95
CA TYR A 223 -19.06 14.67 6.87
C TYR A 223 -20.32 14.10 6.21
N MET A 224 -21.03 14.93 5.44
CA MET A 224 -22.22 14.51 4.71
C MET A 224 -21.90 13.49 3.62
N ALA A 225 -20.89 13.76 2.79
CA ALA A 225 -20.47 12.84 1.74
C ALA A 225 -19.99 11.51 2.32
N TYR A 226 -19.24 11.54 3.42
CA TYR A 226 -18.77 10.35 4.12
C TYR A 226 -19.94 9.50 4.64
N ALA A 227 -20.97 10.13 5.23
CA ALA A 227 -22.17 9.43 5.67
C ALA A 227 -22.92 8.77 4.51
N VAL A 228 -23.11 9.47 3.39
CA VAL A 228 -23.75 8.91 2.19
C VAL A 228 -22.94 7.74 1.61
N MET A 229 -21.61 7.87 1.52
CA MET A 229 -20.74 6.78 1.05
C MET A 229 -20.80 5.56 1.97
N THR A 230 -20.85 5.76 3.28
CA THR A 230 -20.96 4.65 4.25
C THR A 230 -22.31 3.93 4.11
N LEU A 231 -23.41 4.69 3.95
CA LEU A 231 -24.72 4.09 3.70
C LEU A 231 -24.77 3.32 2.37
N LEU A 232 -24.11 3.82 1.31
CA LEU A 232 -24.02 3.11 0.03
C LEU A 232 -23.18 1.85 0.10
N LEU A 233 -22.12 1.85 0.91
CA LEU A 233 -21.31 0.66 1.16
C LEU A 233 -22.16 -0.48 1.75
N GLU A 234 -23.07 -0.15 2.65
CA GLU A 234 -23.99 -1.13 3.25
C GLU A 234 -25.17 -1.48 2.33
N SER A 235 -25.76 -0.49 1.66
CA SER A 235 -27.03 -0.63 0.93
C SER A 235 -26.85 -1.14 -0.51
N VAL A 236 -25.71 -0.84 -1.15
CA VAL A 236 -25.42 -1.17 -2.55
C VAL A 236 -24.00 -1.72 -2.67
N PRO A 237 -23.76 -2.95 -2.16
CA PRO A 237 -22.42 -3.55 -2.07
C PRO A 237 -21.80 -3.90 -3.44
N GLN A 238 -22.59 -3.88 -4.52
CA GLN A 238 -22.11 -4.14 -5.89
C GLN A 238 -20.94 -3.23 -6.30
N PHE A 239 -20.84 -2.02 -5.71
CA PHE A 239 -19.76 -1.07 -5.97
C PHE A 239 -18.86 -0.85 -4.75
N GLU A 240 -18.76 -1.84 -3.85
CA GLU A 240 -17.97 -1.76 -2.60
C GLU A 240 -16.56 -1.21 -2.82
N GLU A 241 -15.84 -1.69 -3.84
CA GLU A 241 -14.49 -1.22 -4.17
C GLU A 241 -14.45 0.30 -4.39
N THR A 242 -15.39 0.83 -5.17
CA THR A 242 -15.50 2.27 -5.44
C THR A 242 -15.82 3.05 -4.17
N TRP A 243 -16.74 2.55 -3.33
CA TRP A 243 -17.13 3.23 -2.10
C TRP A 243 -16.00 3.29 -1.07
N ILE A 244 -15.26 2.18 -0.91
CA ILE A 244 -14.07 2.10 -0.05
C ILE A 244 -13.03 3.14 -0.48
N GLU A 245 -12.73 3.24 -1.77
CA GLU A 245 -11.78 4.25 -2.27
C GLU A 245 -12.26 5.68 -2.01
N CYS A 246 -13.55 5.96 -2.25
CA CYS A 246 -14.16 7.26 -1.97
C CYS A 246 -14.05 7.64 -0.49
N LEU A 247 -14.27 6.68 0.42
CA LEU A 247 -14.13 6.87 1.87
C LEU A 247 -12.68 7.18 2.26
N GLY A 248 -11.71 6.50 1.66
CA GLY A 248 -10.29 6.79 1.81
C GLY A 248 -9.92 8.21 1.34
N ASP A 249 -10.41 8.61 0.17
CA ASP A 249 -10.20 9.96 -0.36
C ASP A 249 -10.85 11.04 0.51
N LEU A 250 -12.08 10.85 0.97
CA LEU A 250 -12.76 11.79 1.87
C LEU A 250 -12.02 11.95 3.20
N ALA A 251 -11.56 10.84 3.79
CA ALA A 251 -10.74 10.86 5.00
C ALA A 251 -9.40 11.60 4.76
N ARG A 252 -8.78 11.40 3.59
CA ARG A 252 -7.56 12.12 3.19
C ARG A 252 -7.79 13.61 3.01
N TYR A 253 -8.92 14.05 2.42
CA TYR A 253 -9.28 15.47 2.37
C TYR A 253 -9.45 16.05 3.77
N ARG A 254 -10.12 15.34 4.68
CA ARG A 254 -10.30 15.77 6.08
C ARG A 254 -8.99 15.86 6.85
N MET A 255 -8.08 14.93 6.61
CA MET A 255 -6.70 14.94 7.12
C MET A 255 -5.93 16.17 6.60
N ALA A 256 -6.02 16.46 5.29
CA ALA A 256 -5.24 17.50 4.65
C ALA A 256 -5.62 18.92 5.11
N ILE A 257 -6.90 19.16 5.43
CA ILE A 257 -7.37 20.45 5.94
C ILE A 257 -7.13 20.65 7.44
N GLU A 258 -6.76 19.59 8.17
CA GLU A 258 -6.44 19.69 9.59
C GLU A 258 -4.98 20.13 9.77
N GLU A 259 -4.82 21.39 10.19
CA GLU A 259 -3.50 22.01 10.39
C GLU A 259 -3.21 22.33 11.86
N ALA A 260 -4.25 22.55 12.66
CA ALA A 260 -4.12 23.03 14.03
C ALA A 260 -4.09 21.88 15.04
N ASP A 261 -4.99 20.91 14.91
CA ASP A 261 -5.00 19.74 15.79
C ASP A 261 -4.28 18.55 15.15
N MET A 262 -3.02 18.36 15.56
CA MET A 262 -2.20 17.24 15.09
C MET A 262 -2.81 15.87 15.44
N ARG A 263 -3.63 15.77 16.50
CA ARG A 263 -4.30 14.51 16.87
C ARG A 263 -5.42 14.19 15.90
N ASP A 264 -6.26 15.17 15.56
CA ASP A 264 -7.31 14.98 14.55
C ASP A 264 -6.69 14.60 13.20
N ARG A 265 -5.58 15.25 12.83
CA ARG A 265 -4.84 14.88 11.62
C ARG A 265 -4.37 13.43 11.66
N GLU A 266 -3.84 12.97 12.79
CA GLU A 266 -3.41 11.58 12.98
C GLU A 266 -4.57 10.59 12.92
N VAL A 267 -5.71 10.93 13.54
CA VAL A 267 -6.96 10.14 13.47
C VAL A 267 -7.39 9.96 12.02
N TYR A 268 -7.51 11.04 11.24
CA TYR A 268 -7.93 10.95 9.85
C TYR A 268 -6.87 10.33 8.93
N THR A 269 -5.59 10.42 9.29
CA THR A 269 -4.53 9.62 8.64
C THR A 269 -4.80 8.13 8.86
N GLY A 270 -5.15 7.73 10.09
CA GLY A 270 -5.55 6.36 10.43
C GLY A 270 -6.79 5.90 9.66
N VAL A 271 -7.84 6.72 9.62
CA VAL A 271 -9.08 6.40 8.86
C VAL A 271 -8.81 6.25 7.36
N ALA A 272 -8.02 7.15 6.77
CA ALA A 272 -7.66 7.03 5.36
C ALA A 272 -6.81 5.77 5.09
N ARG A 273 -5.87 5.46 6.00
CA ARG A 273 -5.03 4.25 5.91
C ARG A 273 -5.88 2.99 6.00
N TYR A 274 -6.85 2.93 6.91
CA TYR A 274 -7.79 1.82 7.03
C TYR A 274 -8.50 1.54 5.70
N TRP A 275 -9.11 2.57 5.10
CA TRP A 275 -9.85 2.40 3.84
C TRP A 275 -8.96 2.01 2.66
N TYR A 276 -7.80 2.65 2.48
CA TYR A 276 -6.90 2.26 1.39
C TYR A 276 -6.25 0.90 1.61
N THR A 277 -6.08 0.48 2.86
CA THR A 277 -5.58 -0.86 3.18
C THR A 277 -6.64 -1.91 2.83
N LYS A 278 -7.91 -1.67 3.18
CA LYS A 278 -9.03 -2.50 2.73
C LYS A 278 -9.14 -2.54 1.20
N ALA A 279 -8.97 -1.41 0.51
CA ALA A 279 -8.92 -1.36 -0.95
C ALA A 279 -7.75 -2.17 -1.52
N ALA A 280 -6.57 -2.12 -0.89
CA ALA A 280 -5.40 -2.87 -1.30
C ALA A 280 -5.58 -4.39 -1.09
N ASP A 281 -6.38 -4.80 -0.11
CA ASP A 281 -6.68 -6.21 0.12
C ASP A 281 -7.63 -6.78 -0.94
N LEU A 282 -8.62 -6.00 -1.36
CA LEU A 282 -9.52 -6.35 -2.46
C LEU A 282 -8.80 -6.33 -3.82
N ASN A 283 -7.94 -5.32 -4.02
CA ASN A 283 -7.26 -5.04 -5.28
C ASN A 283 -5.73 -4.95 -5.12
N PRO A 284 -5.06 -6.04 -4.70
CA PRO A 284 -3.63 -6.05 -4.38
C PRO A 284 -2.75 -5.73 -5.59
N ASP A 285 -3.21 -6.13 -6.77
CA ASP A 285 -2.52 -5.98 -8.05
C ASP A 285 -2.40 -4.50 -8.50
N ILE A 286 -3.20 -3.59 -7.94
CA ILE A 286 -3.28 -2.19 -8.38
C ILE A 286 -2.26 -1.32 -7.62
N GLY A 287 -1.21 -0.90 -8.33
CA GLY A 287 -0.16 -0.03 -7.78
C GLY A 287 -0.67 1.34 -7.31
N ARG A 288 -1.77 1.85 -7.89
CA ARG A 288 -2.37 3.15 -7.53
C ARG A 288 -2.80 3.21 -6.07
N ILE A 289 -3.36 2.12 -5.52
CA ILE A 289 -3.76 2.08 -4.11
C ILE A 289 -2.54 2.04 -3.19
N GLN A 290 -1.49 1.33 -3.60
CA GLN A 290 -0.20 1.32 -2.89
C GLN A 290 0.42 2.73 -2.85
N HIS A 291 0.28 3.51 -3.92
CA HIS A 291 0.71 4.91 -3.96
C HIS A 291 -0.03 5.79 -2.95
N HIS A 292 -1.33 5.60 -2.75
CA HIS A 292 -2.09 6.30 -1.69
C HIS A 292 -1.53 5.98 -0.30
N LEU A 293 -1.23 4.71 -0.02
CA LEU A 293 -0.58 4.30 1.24
C LEU A 293 0.80 4.93 1.40
N ALA A 294 1.57 5.11 0.32
CA ALA A 294 2.87 5.78 0.35
C ALA A 294 2.76 7.26 0.76
N VAL A 295 1.69 7.94 0.35
CA VAL A 295 1.43 9.32 0.75
C VAL A 295 1.10 9.41 2.25
N LEU A 296 0.31 8.46 2.76
CA LEU A 296 -0.11 8.37 4.17
C LEU A 296 0.95 7.79 5.11
N ALA A 297 2.00 7.18 4.57
CA ALA A 297 3.13 6.67 5.35
C ALA A 297 3.99 7.80 5.94
N ARG A 298 3.74 9.07 5.61
CA ARG A 298 4.45 10.19 6.24
C ARG A 298 4.21 10.20 7.76
N PRO A 299 5.25 10.48 8.57
CA PRO A 299 6.60 10.86 8.15
C PRO A 299 7.60 9.68 8.05
N ASN A 300 7.14 8.42 8.10
CA ASN A 300 7.96 7.19 8.03
C ASN A 300 8.61 6.98 6.65
N VAL A 301 9.83 7.48 6.48
CA VAL A 301 10.58 7.46 5.21
C VAL A 301 10.81 6.06 4.63
N LEU A 302 11.00 5.04 5.48
CA LEU A 302 11.20 3.66 5.03
C LEU A 302 9.90 3.10 4.44
N GLN A 303 8.79 3.30 5.14
CA GLN A 303 7.47 2.85 4.69
C GLN A 303 7.02 3.61 3.43
N GLN A 304 7.36 4.91 3.31
CA GLN A 304 7.15 5.67 2.08
C GLN A 304 7.91 5.06 0.89
N LEU A 305 9.22 4.78 1.06
CA LEU A 305 10.03 4.12 0.01
C LEU A 305 9.41 2.77 -0.38
N PHE A 306 9.02 1.96 0.61
CA PHE A 306 8.38 0.67 0.37
C PHE A 306 7.10 0.80 -0.46
N TYR A 307 6.12 1.61 -0.05
CA TYR A 307 4.86 1.69 -0.77
C TYR A 307 4.98 2.36 -2.15
N TYR A 308 5.84 3.39 -2.30
CA TYR A 308 6.09 3.98 -3.62
C TYR A 308 6.77 2.98 -4.57
N SER A 309 7.76 2.24 -4.07
CA SER A 309 8.42 1.22 -4.89
C SER A 309 7.50 0.04 -5.20
N LYS A 310 6.68 -0.41 -4.24
CA LYS A 310 5.61 -1.40 -4.44
C LYS A 310 4.65 -0.95 -5.53
N ALA A 311 4.17 0.30 -5.49
CA ALA A 311 3.29 0.87 -6.51
C ALA A 311 3.86 0.78 -7.94
N LEU A 312 5.19 0.87 -8.08
CA LEU A 312 5.89 0.81 -9.37
C LEU A 312 6.14 -0.61 -9.88
N ILE A 313 6.11 -1.63 -9.01
CA ILE A 313 6.40 -3.02 -9.38
C ILE A 313 5.24 -4.00 -9.10
N SER A 314 4.07 -3.45 -8.74
CA SER A 314 2.80 -4.17 -8.72
C SER A 314 2.45 -4.76 -10.09
N VAL A 315 1.52 -5.71 -10.11
CA VAL A 315 1.04 -6.33 -11.37
C VAL A 315 0.50 -5.30 -12.36
N GLN A 316 -0.18 -4.28 -11.84
CA GLN A 316 -0.60 -3.08 -12.57
C GLN A 316 0.17 -1.88 -11.99
N PRO A 317 1.36 -1.56 -12.55
CA PRO A 317 2.18 -0.46 -12.06
C PRO A 317 1.48 0.90 -12.14
N PHE A 318 1.71 1.76 -11.15
CA PHE A 318 1.28 3.15 -11.19
C PHE A 318 2.48 4.08 -11.46
N THR A 319 2.74 4.37 -12.73
CA THR A 319 3.93 5.10 -13.18
C THR A 319 4.04 6.52 -12.63
N ASN A 320 2.93 7.19 -12.31
CA ASN A 320 2.92 8.50 -11.64
C ASN A 320 3.60 8.48 -10.26
N ALA A 321 3.79 7.30 -9.66
CA ALA A 321 4.60 7.16 -8.45
C ALA A 321 6.07 7.56 -8.68
N ARG A 322 6.59 7.52 -9.92
CA ARG A 322 7.97 7.94 -10.24
C ARG A 322 8.21 9.42 -9.95
N ASP A 323 7.24 10.28 -10.23
CA ASP A 323 7.34 11.70 -9.91
C ASP A 323 7.06 11.94 -8.42
N SER A 324 6.08 11.22 -7.87
CA SER A 324 5.66 11.39 -6.48
C SER A 324 6.76 11.02 -5.48
N ILE A 325 7.52 9.95 -5.73
CA ILE A 325 8.61 9.50 -4.86
C ILE A 325 9.77 10.52 -4.80
N LEU A 326 9.91 11.41 -5.79
CA LEU A 326 10.93 12.47 -5.75
C LEU A 326 10.68 13.47 -4.61
N LEU A 327 9.45 13.58 -4.10
CA LEU A 327 9.14 14.39 -2.92
C LEU A 327 9.71 13.78 -1.63
N LEU A 328 9.98 12.47 -1.61
CA LEU A 328 10.72 11.80 -0.55
C LEU A 328 12.24 12.02 -0.74
N PHE A 329 12.76 11.77 -1.93
CA PHE A 329 14.20 11.81 -2.19
C PHE A 329 14.77 13.23 -2.22
N GLY A 330 14.10 14.20 -2.85
CA GLY A 330 14.61 15.55 -3.05
C GLY A 330 15.11 16.23 -1.76
N PRO A 331 14.32 16.24 -0.66
CA PRO A 331 14.78 16.77 0.62
C PRO A 331 15.93 16.01 1.29
N LEU A 332 16.08 14.70 1.03
CA LEU A 332 17.12 13.85 1.60
C LEU A 332 18.45 13.97 0.83
N LEU A 333 18.37 14.10 -0.49
CA LEU A 333 19.54 14.18 -1.37
C LEU A 333 20.08 15.61 -1.52
N ASP A 334 19.36 16.62 -1.03
CA ASP A 334 19.81 18.02 -0.99
C ASP A 334 20.66 18.27 0.27
N PRO A 335 21.98 18.50 0.16
CA PRO A 335 22.87 18.69 1.31
C PRO A 335 22.46 19.86 2.22
N ALA A 336 21.82 20.89 1.66
CA ALA A 336 21.36 22.05 2.41
C ALA A 336 20.09 21.76 3.24
N LYS A 337 19.28 20.76 2.83
CA LYS A 337 18.03 20.39 3.51
C LYS A 337 18.17 19.17 4.42
N ALA A 338 19.05 18.23 4.07
CA ALA A 338 19.28 16.98 4.79
C ALA A 338 19.68 17.21 6.26
N ALA A 339 20.54 18.20 6.53
CA ALA A 339 21.04 18.52 7.88
C ALA A 339 19.96 19.03 8.86
N THR A 340 18.84 19.55 8.36
CA THR A 340 17.85 20.29 9.17
C THR A 340 16.53 19.58 9.41
N LYS A 341 16.12 18.61 8.56
CA LYS A 341 14.72 18.13 8.54
C LYS A 341 14.49 16.71 9.06
N TYR A 342 15.43 15.78 8.86
CA TYR A 342 15.19 14.35 9.13
C TYR A 342 16.12 13.73 10.20
N SER A 343 17.31 14.31 10.40
CA SER A 343 18.33 13.79 11.33
C SER A 343 17.90 13.75 12.81
N LYS A 344 16.87 14.51 13.22
CA LYS A 344 16.45 14.58 14.64
C LYS A 344 15.38 13.54 15.02
N TYR A 345 14.65 13.00 14.05
CA TYR A 345 13.44 12.20 14.31
C TYR A 345 13.49 10.78 13.71
N TYR A 346 14.42 10.49 12.79
CA TYR A 346 14.51 9.17 12.15
C TYR A 346 15.80 8.43 12.51
N PRO A 347 15.74 7.10 12.63
CA PRO A 347 16.94 6.28 12.79
C PRO A 347 17.89 6.51 11.60
N LYS A 348 19.13 6.91 11.90
CA LYS A 348 20.15 7.26 10.91
C LYS A 348 20.32 6.16 9.85
N ALA A 349 20.35 4.89 10.27
CA ALA A 349 20.47 3.74 9.38
C ALA A 349 19.37 3.71 8.30
N LEU A 350 18.11 3.94 8.68
CA LEU A 350 16.98 3.94 7.74
C LEU A 350 17.02 5.14 6.80
N THR A 351 17.45 6.32 7.28
CA THR A 351 17.62 7.49 6.41
C THR A 351 18.69 7.23 5.34
N ILE A 352 19.85 6.69 5.72
CA ILE A 352 20.94 6.35 4.78
C ILE A 352 20.47 5.30 3.76
N PHE A 353 19.68 4.31 4.20
CA PHE A 353 19.09 3.33 3.29
C PHE A 353 18.22 3.99 2.22
N VAL A 354 17.32 4.89 2.63
CA VAL A 354 16.44 5.62 1.71
C VAL A 354 17.24 6.54 0.79
N GLU A 355 18.31 7.19 1.28
CA GLU A 355 19.24 7.97 0.46
C GLU A 355 19.94 7.10 -0.60
N ALA A 356 20.44 5.93 -0.23
CA ALA A 356 21.08 4.99 -1.17
C ALA A 356 20.10 4.58 -2.29
N HIS A 357 18.86 4.27 -1.93
CA HIS A 357 17.78 4.00 -2.89
C HIS A 357 17.48 5.23 -3.77
N GLY A 358 17.48 6.44 -3.21
CA GLY A 358 17.27 7.68 -3.95
C GLY A 358 18.35 7.94 -5.00
N VAL A 359 19.62 7.71 -4.65
CA VAL A 359 20.76 7.82 -5.59
C VAL A 359 20.63 6.80 -6.71
N LEU A 360 20.27 5.55 -6.38
CA LEU A 360 20.07 4.49 -7.36
C LEU A 360 18.87 4.77 -8.27
N PHE A 361 17.73 5.17 -7.70
CA PHE A 361 16.49 5.49 -8.42
C PHE A 361 16.66 6.67 -9.38
N THR A 362 17.36 7.73 -8.94
CA THR A 362 17.64 8.92 -9.76
C THR A 362 18.87 8.75 -10.67
N ARG A 363 19.45 7.55 -10.71
CA ARG A 363 20.62 7.19 -11.52
C ARG A 363 21.77 8.20 -11.38
N GLN A 364 22.08 8.58 -10.15
CA GLN A 364 23.25 9.40 -9.80
C GLN A 364 24.56 8.59 -9.94
N ASP A 365 25.68 9.08 -9.42
CA ASP A 365 26.97 8.41 -9.54
C ASP A 365 27.11 7.18 -8.62
N VAL A 366 27.91 6.21 -9.08
CA VAL A 366 28.10 4.93 -8.40
C VAL A 366 28.87 5.10 -7.09
N SER A 367 29.84 6.03 -7.02
CA SER A 367 30.64 6.23 -5.81
C SER A 367 29.81 6.75 -4.63
N THR A 368 28.87 7.66 -4.87
CA THR A 368 27.90 8.12 -3.86
C THR A 368 27.00 6.98 -3.38
N PHE A 369 26.46 6.17 -4.30
CA PHE A 369 25.66 4.99 -3.94
C PHE A 369 26.46 4.02 -3.06
N LEU A 370 27.68 3.66 -3.47
CA LEU A 370 28.53 2.73 -2.73
C LEU A 370 28.89 3.26 -1.34
N ARG A 371 29.13 4.57 -1.19
CA ARG A 371 29.38 5.19 0.12
C ARG A 371 28.19 5.01 1.06
N LEU A 372 26.98 5.37 0.60
CA LEU A 372 25.75 5.26 1.39
C LEU A 372 25.41 3.79 1.71
N ALA A 373 25.51 2.91 0.72
CA ALA A 373 25.28 1.48 0.89
C ALA A 373 26.22 0.86 1.93
N ASN A 374 27.54 1.15 1.86
CA ASN A 374 28.49 0.68 2.88
C ASN A 374 28.19 1.26 4.27
N GLU A 375 27.80 2.53 4.37
CA GLU A 375 27.46 3.16 5.65
C GLU A 375 26.20 2.52 6.26
N PHE A 376 25.16 2.27 5.46
CA PHE A 376 23.96 1.54 5.89
C PHE A 376 24.31 0.13 6.36
N LEU A 377 25.03 -0.65 5.55
CA LEU A 377 25.39 -2.03 5.87
C LEU A 377 26.17 -2.11 7.19
N SER A 378 27.03 -1.12 7.49
CA SER A 378 27.78 -1.06 8.75
C SER A 378 26.91 -0.79 9.99
N GLN A 379 25.72 -0.21 9.81
CA GLN A 379 24.80 0.15 10.89
C GLN A 379 23.62 -0.82 11.03
N LEU A 380 23.34 -1.63 10.02
CA LEU A 380 22.14 -2.48 9.95
C LEU A 380 22.02 -3.45 11.12
N ASP A 381 23.10 -4.17 11.46
CA ASP A 381 23.09 -5.14 12.56
C ASP A 381 22.81 -4.46 13.92
N GLY A 382 23.50 -3.34 14.18
CA GLY A 382 23.28 -2.53 15.38
C GLY A 382 21.86 -1.97 15.45
N HIS A 383 21.33 -1.48 14.33
CA HIS A 383 19.95 -0.99 14.23
C HIS A 383 18.94 -2.10 14.54
N ALA A 384 19.08 -3.27 13.91
CA ALA A 384 18.21 -4.43 14.15
C ALA A 384 18.22 -4.86 15.62
N GLY A 385 19.40 -4.88 16.25
CA GLY A 385 19.54 -5.17 17.68
C GLY A 385 18.87 -4.15 18.60
N VAL A 386 18.90 -2.87 18.24
CA VAL A 386 18.29 -1.78 19.03
C VAL A 386 16.76 -1.76 18.92
N VAL A 387 16.20 -1.94 17.72
CA VAL A 387 14.75 -1.83 17.50
C VAL A 387 13.99 -3.14 17.81
N GLY A 388 14.70 -4.27 17.88
CA GLY A 388 14.16 -5.55 18.33
C GLY A 388 12.91 -5.98 17.55
N PRO A 389 11.74 -6.17 18.21
CA PRO A 389 10.50 -6.59 17.53
C PRO A 389 10.06 -5.73 16.35
N LEU A 390 10.36 -4.41 16.37
CA LEU A 390 10.03 -3.51 15.25
C LEU A 390 10.79 -3.86 13.97
N PHE A 391 11.91 -4.60 14.08
CA PHE A 391 12.67 -5.03 12.92
C PHE A 391 11.91 -6.02 12.03
N ARG A 392 10.90 -6.73 12.55
CA ARG A 392 10.09 -7.67 11.76
C ARG A 392 9.48 -7.00 10.53
N GLU A 393 8.82 -5.86 10.76
CA GLU A 393 8.20 -5.08 9.71
C GLU A 393 9.25 -4.28 8.92
N GLN A 394 10.17 -3.59 9.61
CA GLN A 394 11.20 -2.78 8.95
C GLN A 394 12.08 -3.61 8.02
N GLY A 395 12.45 -4.83 8.43
CA GLY A 395 13.25 -5.75 7.62
C GLY A 395 12.50 -6.20 6.37
N VAL A 396 11.17 -6.39 6.43
CA VAL A 396 10.36 -6.67 5.23
C VAL A 396 10.37 -5.45 4.29
N TYR A 397 10.20 -4.23 4.81
CA TYR A 397 10.28 -3.02 3.99
C TYR A 397 11.66 -2.83 3.34
N ILE A 398 12.75 -3.10 4.07
CA ILE A 398 14.12 -3.07 3.55
C ILE A 398 14.28 -4.10 2.42
N THR A 399 13.93 -5.36 2.68
CA THR A 399 14.08 -6.45 1.71
C THR A 399 13.23 -6.23 0.46
N ALA A 400 11.97 -5.83 0.62
CA ALA A 400 11.08 -5.57 -0.52
C ALA A 400 11.53 -4.36 -1.35
N SER A 401 12.03 -3.28 -0.72
CA SER A 401 12.58 -2.12 -1.44
C SER A 401 13.84 -2.49 -2.24
N ASN A 402 14.71 -3.32 -1.67
CA ASN A 402 15.86 -3.90 -2.36
C ASN A 402 15.45 -4.70 -3.59
N TYR A 403 14.38 -5.50 -3.50
CA TYR A 403 13.86 -6.27 -4.64
C TYR A 403 13.18 -5.40 -5.68
N ALA A 404 12.52 -4.32 -5.28
CA ALA A 404 12.04 -3.32 -6.22
C ALA A 404 13.19 -2.66 -6.99
N ALA A 405 14.34 -2.44 -6.36
CA ALA A 405 15.54 -1.94 -7.04
C ALA A 405 16.13 -2.96 -8.04
N ILE A 406 16.05 -4.27 -7.76
CA ILE A 406 16.41 -5.33 -8.73
C ILE A 406 15.49 -5.26 -9.96
N PHE A 407 14.24 -4.82 -9.79
CA PHE A 407 13.30 -4.57 -10.88
C PHE A 407 13.48 -3.17 -11.51
N ASP A 408 14.55 -2.45 -11.15
CA ASP A 408 14.82 -1.05 -11.48
C ASP A 408 13.61 -0.15 -11.25
N TYR A 409 12.85 -0.45 -10.20
CA TYR A 409 11.62 0.25 -9.83
C TYR A 409 10.64 0.39 -11.00
N GLY A 410 10.58 -0.61 -11.90
CA GLY A 410 9.73 -0.57 -13.10
C GLY A 410 10.11 0.53 -14.09
N HIS A 411 11.41 0.82 -14.27
CA HIS A 411 11.87 1.74 -15.32
C HIS A 411 11.55 1.18 -16.72
N ASP A 412 11.40 2.05 -17.72
CA ASP A 412 10.97 1.68 -19.07
C ASP A 412 11.94 0.71 -19.80
N ASP A 413 13.25 0.78 -19.51
CA ASP A 413 14.28 -0.14 -20.01
C ASP A 413 14.54 -1.34 -19.08
N ALA A 414 13.72 -1.54 -18.04
CA ALA A 414 13.86 -2.66 -17.11
C ALA A 414 13.34 -3.95 -17.73
N GLU A 415 14.21 -4.95 -17.86
CA GLU A 415 13.86 -6.22 -18.50
C GLU A 415 13.05 -7.14 -17.56
N ILE A 416 13.42 -7.20 -16.26
CA ILE A 416 12.84 -8.17 -15.31
C ILE A 416 11.31 -8.04 -15.18
N PRO A 417 10.70 -6.84 -15.01
CA PRO A 417 9.25 -6.71 -14.92
C PRO A 417 8.50 -7.39 -16.07
N THR A 418 9.00 -7.25 -17.30
CA THR A 418 8.36 -7.82 -18.50
C THR A 418 8.34 -9.35 -18.48
N LEU A 419 9.32 -9.99 -17.84
CA LEU A 419 9.40 -11.45 -17.71
C LEU A 419 8.29 -12.01 -16.82
N PHE A 420 7.77 -11.20 -15.90
CA PHE A 420 6.65 -11.57 -15.00
C PHE A 420 5.28 -11.07 -15.49
N ASN A 421 5.23 -10.19 -16.50
CA ASN A 421 4.00 -9.57 -17.02
C ASN A 421 3.15 -10.49 -17.93
N GLN A 422 3.25 -11.80 -17.77
CA GLN A 422 2.36 -12.72 -18.48
C GLN A 422 0.94 -12.58 -17.90
N ALA A 423 0.00 -12.10 -18.71
CA ALA A 423 -1.41 -12.02 -18.35
C ALA A 423 -1.96 -13.43 -18.10
N GLY A 424 -2.73 -13.60 -17.02
CA GLY A 424 -3.41 -14.87 -16.72
C GLY A 424 -2.53 -16.00 -16.20
N LEU A 425 -1.85 -15.82 -15.06
CA LEU A 425 -1.20 -16.90 -14.31
C LEU A 425 -2.25 -17.85 -13.72
N THR A 426 -2.72 -18.80 -14.51
CA THR A 426 -3.52 -19.93 -14.01
C THR A 426 -2.63 -20.92 -13.24
N GLN A 427 -3.23 -21.77 -12.41
CA GLN A 427 -2.49 -22.83 -11.73
C GLN A 427 -1.79 -23.79 -12.72
N ALA A 428 -2.43 -24.05 -13.87
CA ALA A 428 -1.84 -24.84 -14.95
C ALA A 428 -0.60 -24.15 -15.55
N ALA A 429 -0.69 -22.83 -15.81
CA ALA A 429 0.43 -22.04 -16.30
C ALA A 429 1.60 -22.04 -15.29
N LYS A 430 1.32 -21.95 -13.98
CA LYS A 430 2.35 -22.03 -12.93
C LYS A 430 3.09 -23.37 -12.94
N LEU A 431 2.38 -24.49 -13.11
CA LEU A 431 3.00 -25.82 -13.20
C LEU A 431 3.88 -25.94 -14.45
N GLU A 432 3.43 -25.42 -15.59
CA GLU A 432 4.20 -25.39 -16.83
C GLU A 432 5.48 -24.54 -16.69
N ILE A 433 5.37 -23.35 -16.08
CA ILE A 433 6.51 -22.48 -15.77
C ILE A 433 7.52 -23.24 -14.90
N LEU A 434 7.04 -23.92 -13.84
CA LEU A 434 7.89 -24.66 -12.93
C LEU A 434 8.60 -25.84 -13.63
N GLU A 435 7.90 -26.58 -14.49
CA GLU A 435 8.49 -27.68 -15.27
C GLU A 435 9.59 -27.17 -16.22
N LYS A 436 9.32 -26.08 -16.95
CA LYS A 436 10.32 -25.43 -17.81
C LYS A 436 11.53 -24.95 -17.02
N ALA A 437 11.30 -24.39 -15.83
CA ALA A 437 12.37 -23.96 -14.94
C ALA A 437 13.24 -25.15 -14.52
N TYR A 438 12.64 -26.27 -14.07
CA TYR A 438 13.40 -27.48 -13.73
C TYR A 438 14.27 -27.95 -14.89
N TYR A 439 13.74 -27.96 -16.12
CA TYR A 439 14.52 -28.33 -17.31
C TYR A 439 15.71 -27.39 -17.55
N SER A 440 15.48 -26.07 -17.45
CA SER A 440 16.52 -25.04 -17.65
C SER A 440 17.69 -25.21 -16.67
N TRP A 441 17.39 -25.56 -15.41
CA TRP A 441 18.39 -25.68 -14.36
C TRP A 441 19.13 -27.02 -14.30
N GLN A 442 18.82 -28.00 -15.16
CA GLN A 442 19.58 -29.25 -15.21
C GLN A 442 21.03 -29.06 -15.65
N LYS A 443 21.33 -27.99 -16.40
CA LYS A 443 22.67 -27.66 -16.89
C LYS A 443 22.97 -26.18 -16.64
N PRO A 444 23.12 -25.78 -15.36
CA PRO A 444 23.30 -24.39 -15.02
C PRO A 444 24.67 -23.90 -15.51
N ARG A 445 24.75 -22.61 -15.82
CA ARG A 445 26.01 -21.96 -16.21
C ARG A 445 26.46 -21.04 -15.09
N CYS A 446 27.73 -21.14 -14.71
CA CYS A 446 28.32 -20.25 -13.70
C CYS A 446 28.54 -18.87 -14.33
N ARG A 447 27.47 -18.07 -14.39
CA ARG A 447 27.45 -16.73 -14.95
C ARG A 447 26.33 -15.93 -14.30
N GLN A 448 26.60 -14.66 -14.07
CA GLN A 448 25.57 -13.68 -13.78
C GLN A 448 25.49 -12.63 -14.90
N LEU A 449 24.29 -12.43 -15.44
CA LEU A 449 24.07 -11.43 -16.49
C LEU A 449 24.16 -10.02 -15.89
N GLY A 450 25.00 -9.16 -16.48
CA GLY A 450 25.18 -7.78 -16.04
C GLY A 450 26.17 -7.59 -14.88
N ILE A 451 26.79 -8.66 -14.37
CA ILE A 451 27.77 -8.53 -13.26
C ILE A 451 28.97 -7.65 -13.63
N ASP A 452 29.41 -7.71 -14.89
CA ASP A 452 30.50 -6.89 -15.42
C ASP A 452 30.18 -5.38 -15.48
N LEU A 453 28.89 -5.01 -15.42
CA LEU A 453 28.45 -3.61 -15.38
C LEU A 453 28.65 -2.97 -14.01
N ARG A 454 28.97 -3.77 -12.98
CA ARG A 454 29.24 -3.33 -11.61
C ARG A 454 30.64 -2.74 -11.51
N VAL A 455 30.81 -1.53 -12.05
CA VAL A 455 32.08 -0.82 -12.04
C VAL A 455 31.98 0.43 -11.19
N SER A 456 32.94 0.59 -10.27
CA SER A 456 33.09 1.85 -9.53
C SER A 456 33.54 2.93 -10.50
N LYS A 457 32.69 3.93 -10.70
CA LYS A 457 32.95 5.08 -11.58
C LYS A 457 32.28 6.32 -11.00
N ASP A 458 32.91 7.47 -11.21
CA ASP A 458 32.35 8.79 -10.83
C ASP A 458 31.40 9.34 -11.92
N VAL A 459 30.78 8.45 -12.68
CA VAL A 459 29.83 8.77 -13.75
C VAL A 459 28.46 8.27 -13.35
N ARG A 460 27.41 8.98 -13.81
CA ARG A 460 26.02 8.58 -13.63
C ARG A 460 25.75 7.16 -14.13
N ILE A 461 24.82 6.52 -13.45
CA ILE A 461 24.25 5.24 -13.89
C ILE A 461 23.47 5.48 -15.18
N SER A 462 23.68 4.64 -16.18
CA SER A 462 23.28 4.92 -17.57
C SER A 462 22.22 3.96 -18.11
N SER A 463 22.02 2.80 -17.49
CA SER A 463 21.08 1.78 -17.95
C SER A 463 20.46 1.00 -16.79
N SER A 464 19.31 0.36 -17.04
CA SER A 464 18.74 -0.61 -16.11
C SER A 464 19.71 -1.74 -15.77
N GLY A 465 20.54 -2.19 -16.70
CA GLY A 465 21.53 -3.24 -16.43
C GLY A 465 22.52 -2.87 -15.33
N GLU A 466 22.97 -1.62 -15.29
CA GLU A 466 23.83 -1.09 -14.22
C GLU A 466 23.08 -1.01 -12.88
N VAL A 467 21.83 -0.52 -12.89
CA VAL A 467 20.98 -0.47 -11.68
C VAL A 467 20.77 -1.87 -11.12
N VAL A 468 20.32 -2.82 -11.93
CA VAL A 468 20.05 -4.21 -11.53
C VAL A 468 21.30 -4.86 -10.95
N SER A 469 22.47 -4.63 -11.55
CA SER A 469 23.73 -5.19 -11.09
C SER A 469 24.16 -4.65 -9.72
N LEU A 470 24.01 -3.34 -9.49
CA LEU A 470 24.28 -2.69 -8.21
C LEU A 470 23.23 -3.06 -7.14
N ALA A 471 21.95 -3.09 -7.53
CA ALA A 471 20.82 -3.45 -6.69
C ALA A 471 20.92 -4.90 -6.20
N SER A 472 21.25 -5.85 -7.09
CA SER A 472 21.48 -7.24 -6.73
C SER A 472 22.58 -7.36 -5.67
N HIS A 473 23.73 -6.72 -5.90
CA HIS A 473 24.83 -6.73 -4.94
C HIS A 473 24.40 -6.19 -3.58
N PHE A 474 23.70 -5.06 -3.57
CA PHE A 474 23.27 -4.40 -2.34
C PHE A 474 22.19 -5.20 -1.60
N ALA A 475 21.21 -5.74 -2.32
CA ALA A 475 20.13 -6.55 -1.78
C ALA A 475 20.66 -7.80 -1.08
N PHE A 476 21.56 -8.52 -1.73
CA PHE A 476 22.06 -9.78 -1.18
C PHE A 476 23.21 -9.60 -0.19
N THR A 477 23.96 -8.49 -0.25
CA THR A 477 24.84 -8.09 0.87
C THR A 477 24.01 -7.69 2.10
N THR A 478 22.87 -7.03 1.91
CA THR A 478 21.92 -6.72 2.99
C THR A 478 21.35 -8.00 3.61
N LEU A 479 20.88 -8.94 2.77
CA LEU A 479 20.42 -10.24 3.24
C LEU A 479 21.52 -11.00 4.01
N ASN A 480 22.76 -10.94 3.53
CA ASN A 480 23.90 -11.57 4.17
C ASN A 480 24.13 -11.07 5.61
N VAL A 481 23.94 -9.76 5.87
CA VAL A 481 23.99 -9.17 7.23
C VAL A 481 22.80 -9.61 8.08
N ILE A 482 21.60 -9.66 7.51
CA ILE A 482 20.40 -10.12 8.22
C ILE A 482 20.54 -11.59 8.65
N LEU A 483 21.07 -12.45 7.77
CA LEU A 483 21.28 -13.87 8.04
C LEU A 483 22.36 -14.15 9.10
N ASP A 484 23.27 -13.21 9.38
CA ASP A 484 24.29 -13.37 10.43
C ASP A 484 23.70 -13.34 11.84
N ARG A 485 22.48 -12.81 11.99
CA ARG A 485 21.78 -12.75 13.29
C ARG A 485 21.12 -14.08 13.62
N LEU A 486 21.92 -15.13 13.74
CA LEU A 486 21.45 -16.49 14.04
C LEU A 486 20.63 -16.51 15.33
N GLY A 487 19.43 -17.11 15.26
CA GLY A 487 18.50 -17.19 16.39
C GLY A 487 17.66 -15.93 16.65
N ASP A 488 17.93 -14.81 15.97
CA ASP A 488 17.09 -13.61 16.06
C ASP A 488 15.80 -13.78 15.24
N ARG A 489 14.73 -14.15 15.94
CA ARG A 489 13.40 -14.36 15.35
C ARG A 489 12.83 -13.11 14.69
N ASN A 490 13.33 -11.92 14.99
CA ASN A 490 12.84 -10.68 14.37
C ASN A 490 13.28 -10.54 12.90
N THR A 491 14.28 -11.31 12.46
CA THR A 491 14.73 -11.32 11.07
C THR A 491 13.94 -12.27 10.17
N LEU A 492 13.19 -13.21 10.78
CA LEU A 492 12.52 -14.29 10.06
C LEU A 492 11.51 -13.81 9.00
N PRO A 493 10.70 -12.75 9.21
CA PRO A 493 9.81 -12.23 8.16
C PRO A 493 10.57 -11.78 6.92
N SER A 494 11.72 -11.12 7.09
CA SER A 494 12.55 -10.66 5.97
C SER A 494 13.15 -11.84 5.21
N ILE A 495 13.56 -12.88 5.93
CA ILE A 495 14.12 -14.11 5.34
C ILE A 495 13.05 -14.90 4.60
N HIS A 496 11.84 -14.97 5.15
CA HIS A 496 10.68 -15.54 4.46
C HIS A 496 10.43 -14.84 3.13
N VAL A 497 10.37 -13.51 3.12
CA VAL A 497 10.21 -12.71 1.88
C VAL A 497 11.37 -12.95 0.91
N SER A 498 12.61 -13.06 1.40
CA SER A 498 13.77 -13.38 0.56
C SER A 498 13.68 -14.75 -0.09
N LEU A 499 13.30 -15.78 0.67
CA LEU A 499 13.12 -17.13 0.15
C LEU A 499 11.97 -17.19 -0.86
N ALA A 500 10.87 -16.49 -0.61
CA ALA A 500 9.74 -16.40 -1.53
C ALA A 500 10.15 -15.72 -2.85
N PHE A 501 10.90 -14.62 -2.77
CA PHE A 501 11.46 -13.94 -3.93
C PHE A 501 12.39 -14.85 -4.75
N LEU A 502 13.34 -15.52 -4.09
CA LEU A 502 14.27 -16.46 -4.73
C LEU A 502 13.53 -17.64 -5.39
N TRP A 503 12.50 -18.18 -4.75
CA TRP A 503 11.66 -19.22 -5.32
C TRP A 503 10.94 -18.74 -6.60
N CYS A 504 10.35 -17.54 -6.56
CA CYS A 504 9.71 -16.93 -7.72
C CYS A 504 10.67 -16.67 -8.87
N LEU A 505 11.88 -16.17 -8.57
CA LEU A 505 12.90 -15.95 -9.60
C LEU A 505 13.46 -17.24 -10.15
N ALA A 506 13.64 -18.29 -9.34
CA ALA A 506 14.09 -19.60 -9.83
C ALA A 506 13.14 -20.20 -10.87
N MET A 507 11.84 -19.90 -10.79
CA MET A 507 10.84 -20.26 -11.81
C MET A 507 10.96 -19.45 -13.11
N VAL A 508 11.72 -18.36 -13.13
CA VAL A 508 11.96 -17.50 -14.30
C VAL A 508 13.48 -17.38 -14.53
N PRO A 509 14.11 -18.36 -15.21
CA PRO A 509 15.56 -18.50 -15.26
C PRO A 509 16.32 -17.25 -15.73
N GLU A 510 15.76 -16.50 -16.67
CA GLU A 510 16.30 -15.25 -17.18
C GLU A 510 16.43 -14.19 -16.08
N SER A 511 15.46 -14.12 -15.17
CA SER A 511 15.47 -13.22 -14.01
C SER A 511 16.50 -13.67 -12.97
N MET A 512 16.50 -14.95 -12.61
CA MET A 512 17.43 -15.52 -11.63
C MET A 512 18.89 -15.39 -12.08
N SER A 513 19.15 -15.53 -13.38
CA SER A 513 20.49 -15.40 -13.96
C SER A 513 21.13 -14.02 -13.77
N ARG A 514 20.35 -12.99 -13.41
CA ARG A 514 20.84 -11.63 -13.13
C ARG A 514 21.29 -11.43 -11.70
N ILE A 515 20.96 -12.36 -10.80
CA ILE A 515 21.17 -12.19 -9.34
C ILE A 515 21.88 -13.36 -8.64
N GLN A 516 21.87 -14.55 -9.24
CA GLN A 516 22.21 -15.80 -8.57
C GLN A 516 23.61 -15.87 -7.95
N ALA A 517 24.58 -15.09 -8.46
CA ALA A 517 25.94 -15.08 -7.94
C ALA A 517 26.05 -14.31 -6.62
N ASP A 518 25.22 -13.26 -6.45
CA ASP A 518 25.25 -12.44 -5.23
C ASP A 518 24.49 -13.06 -4.06
N VAL A 519 23.58 -14.01 -4.32
CA VAL A 519 22.79 -14.66 -3.27
C VAL A 519 23.72 -15.44 -2.31
N PRO A 520 23.65 -15.21 -0.98
CA PRO A 520 24.55 -15.84 -0.01
C PRO A 520 24.09 -17.28 0.31
N TRP A 521 24.17 -18.19 -0.66
CA TRP A 521 23.63 -19.56 -0.57
C TRP A 521 24.13 -20.36 0.63
N GLU A 522 25.43 -20.28 0.93
CA GLU A 522 26.03 -20.98 2.07
C GLU A 522 25.50 -20.47 3.41
N ARG A 523 25.37 -19.14 3.54
CA ARG A 523 24.83 -18.52 4.75
C ARG A 523 23.34 -18.79 4.89
N LEU A 524 22.60 -18.81 3.78
CA LEU A 524 21.19 -19.18 3.75
C LEU A 524 20.99 -20.63 4.22
N ALA A 525 21.81 -21.57 3.73
CA ALA A 525 21.80 -22.96 4.17
C ALA A 525 22.10 -23.07 5.68
N THR A 526 23.11 -22.33 6.16
CA THR A 526 23.46 -22.27 7.57
C THR A 526 22.29 -21.77 8.42
N TYR A 527 21.64 -20.67 8.00
CA TYR A 527 20.48 -20.11 8.68
C TYR A 527 19.30 -21.10 8.72
N LEU A 528 18.95 -21.70 7.57
CA LEU A 528 17.87 -22.69 7.48
C LEU A 528 18.10 -23.88 8.43
N ASN A 529 19.35 -24.35 8.56
CA ASN A 529 19.68 -25.41 9.51
C ASN A 529 19.45 -25.01 10.98
N THR A 530 19.55 -23.72 11.33
CA THR A 530 19.25 -23.26 12.69
C THR A 530 17.76 -23.28 13.02
N LEU A 531 16.90 -23.31 12.00
CA LEU A 531 15.45 -23.38 12.16
C LEU A 531 14.95 -24.81 12.42
N ILE A 532 15.76 -25.83 12.10
CA ILE A 532 15.39 -27.24 12.28
C ILE A 532 15.64 -27.63 13.74
N THR A 533 14.56 -27.96 14.44
CA THR A 533 14.60 -28.51 15.80
C THR A 533 14.16 -29.98 15.81
N PRO A 534 14.42 -30.75 16.89
CA PRO A 534 13.95 -32.14 17.00
C PRO A 534 12.43 -32.30 16.83
N GLU A 535 11.66 -31.27 17.20
CA GLU A 535 10.19 -31.23 17.14
C GLU A 535 9.66 -30.78 15.78
N THR A 536 10.54 -30.43 14.84
CA THR A 536 10.13 -29.97 13.51
C THR A 536 9.52 -31.12 12.70
N ASP A 537 8.30 -30.91 12.21
CA ASP A 537 7.62 -31.86 11.32
C ASP A 537 8.19 -31.77 9.89
N MET A 538 9.06 -32.71 9.55
CA MET A 538 9.69 -32.75 8.24
C MET A 538 8.74 -33.16 7.11
N THR A 539 7.62 -33.83 7.43
CA THR A 539 6.66 -34.28 6.41
C THR A 539 5.99 -33.08 5.72
N GLU A 540 5.79 -32.00 6.47
CA GLU A 540 5.22 -30.74 5.98
C GLU A 540 6.23 -29.94 5.15
N ILE A 541 7.50 -29.97 5.54
CA ILE A 541 8.60 -29.30 4.84
C ILE A 541 8.86 -29.94 3.47
N GLU A 542 8.74 -31.26 3.39
CA GLU A 542 8.97 -32.04 2.18
C GLU A 542 7.73 -32.11 1.26
N ASN A 543 6.56 -31.73 1.78
CA ASN A 543 5.28 -31.76 1.08
C ASN A 543 5.34 -30.97 -0.24
N ALA A 544 4.69 -31.50 -1.28
CA ALA A 544 4.52 -30.85 -2.58
C ALA A 544 3.71 -29.54 -2.48
N GLU A 545 2.69 -29.51 -1.63
CA GLU A 545 1.72 -28.42 -1.49
C GLU A 545 2.22 -27.27 -0.62
N PHE A 546 1.59 -26.10 -0.75
CA PHE A 546 1.92 -24.90 0.00
C PHE A 546 1.51 -25.05 1.49
N PRO A 547 2.37 -24.67 2.46
CA PRO A 547 2.06 -24.80 3.88
C PRO A 547 1.07 -23.71 4.35
N ALA A 548 -0.21 -24.07 4.39
CA ALA A 548 -1.33 -23.26 4.88
C ALA A 548 -2.37 -24.14 5.58
N GLN A 549 -1.95 -24.84 6.64
CA GLN A 549 -2.81 -25.79 7.35
C GLN A 549 -3.75 -25.12 8.34
N GLU A 550 -3.37 -23.93 8.81
CA GLU A 550 -4.19 -23.12 9.69
C GLU A 550 -5.50 -22.74 8.97
N THR A 551 -6.59 -22.67 9.73
CA THR A 551 -7.90 -22.32 9.18
C THR A 551 -8.15 -20.82 9.25
N GLY A 552 -8.93 -20.32 8.28
CA GLY A 552 -9.32 -18.91 8.21
C GLY A 552 -8.10 -17.96 8.18
N PRO A 553 -8.18 -16.80 8.87
CA PRO A 553 -7.14 -15.78 8.85
C PRO A 553 -5.79 -16.17 9.45
N SER A 554 -5.73 -17.25 10.25
CA SER A 554 -4.49 -17.67 10.92
C SER A 554 -3.47 -18.29 9.95
N ARG A 555 -3.89 -18.55 8.70
CA ARG A 555 -3.00 -19.06 7.66
C ARG A 555 -2.17 -17.98 7.00
N GLN A 556 -2.53 -16.70 7.08
CA GLN A 556 -1.74 -15.62 6.49
C GLN A 556 -0.80 -15.03 7.53
N LEU A 557 0.42 -14.73 7.10
CA LEU A 557 1.42 -14.01 7.88
C LEU A 557 1.33 -12.51 7.57
N PRO A 558 1.72 -11.62 8.49
CA PRO A 558 1.71 -10.17 8.26
C PRO A 558 2.46 -9.78 6.98
N GLU A 559 3.62 -10.38 6.74
CA GLU A 559 4.42 -10.11 5.54
C GLU A 559 3.78 -10.60 4.24
N ASP A 560 2.82 -11.53 4.29
CA ASP A 560 2.15 -12.02 3.08
C ASP A 560 1.38 -10.89 2.37
N PHE A 561 0.65 -10.10 3.17
CA PHE A 561 -0.11 -8.93 2.71
C PHE A 561 0.81 -7.83 2.15
N LEU A 562 1.99 -7.67 2.78
CA LEU A 562 2.97 -6.68 2.32
C LEU A 562 3.49 -7.00 0.92
N ILE A 563 3.73 -8.27 0.59
CA ILE A 563 4.24 -8.68 -0.73
C ILE A 563 3.13 -9.08 -1.72
N HIS A 564 1.88 -9.15 -1.28
CA HIS A 564 0.75 -9.44 -2.16
C HIS A 564 0.61 -8.34 -3.23
N GLY A 565 0.30 -8.75 -4.46
CA GLY A 565 0.13 -7.84 -5.60
C GLY A 565 1.42 -7.38 -6.28
N LEU A 566 2.59 -7.84 -5.80
CA LEU A 566 3.85 -7.66 -6.52
C LEU A 566 3.90 -8.60 -7.74
N SER A 567 4.43 -8.11 -8.86
CA SER A 567 4.52 -8.88 -10.12
C SER A 567 5.10 -10.28 -9.96
N TRP A 568 6.14 -10.44 -9.15
CA TRP A 568 6.77 -11.73 -8.86
C TRP A 568 6.01 -12.60 -7.84
N SER A 569 5.27 -12.00 -6.89
CA SER A 569 4.63 -12.75 -5.79
C SER A 569 3.41 -13.56 -6.23
N ARG A 570 2.86 -13.27 -7.43
CA ARG A 570 1.81 -14.07 -8.08
C ARG A 570 2.20 -15.55 -8.26
N LEU A 571 3.49 -15.83 -8.45
CA LEU A 571 4.00 -17.20 -8.55
C LEU A 571 4.17 -17.88 -7.19
N TYR A 572 4.05 -17.17 -6.07
CA TYR A 572 4.26 -17.73 -4.76
C TYR A 572 3.00 -18.43 -4.23
N TYR A 573 1.91 -17.68 -4.10
CA TYR A 573 0.69 -18.14 -3.43
C TYR A 573 -0.14 -19.14 -4.27
N PRO A 574 -0.89 -20.05 -3.62
CA PRO A 574 -1.92 -20.83 -4.28
C PRO A 574 -3.20 -20.00 -4.55
N PRO A 575 -4.05 -20.40 -5.51
CA PRO A 575 -5.34 -19.76 -5.74
C PRO A 575 -6.20 -19.73 -4.46
N GLY A 576 -6.87 -18.61 -4.20
CA GLY A 576 -7.77 -18.45 -3.06
C GLY A 576 -7.11 -18.32 -1.69
N PHE A 577 -5.77 -18.17 -1.62
CA PHE A 577 -5.05 -17.97 -0.36
C PHE A 577 -5.50 -16.72 0.41
N PHE A 578 -6.00 -15.69 -0.28
CA PHE A 578 -6.50 -14.45 0.32
C PHE A 578 -8.04 -14.32 0.34
N HIS A 579 -8.81 -15.41 0.14
CA HIS A 579 -10.29 -15.33 0.16
C HIS A 579 -10.88 -15.01 1.54
N GLU A 580 -10.31 -15.56 2.61
CA GLU A 580 -10.71 -15.29 4.01
C GLU A 580 -9.53 -14.62 4.72
N THR A 581 -9.69 -13.36 5.10
CA THR A 581 -8.64 -12.55 5.73
C THR A 581 -9.15 -11.90 7.01
N ALA A 582 -8.25 -11.71 7.98
CA ALA A 582 -8.56 -10.95 9.19
C ALA A 582 -8.59 -9.46 8.87
N GLU A 583 -9.22 -8.69 9.75
CA GLU A 583 -9.16 -7.23 9.69
C GLU A 583 -7.71 -6.73 9.88
N ASP A 584 -7.43 -5.53 9.36
CA ASP A 584 -6.08 -4.98 9.29
C ASP A 584 -5.40 -4.87 10.67
N ASP A 585 -6.15 -4.41 11.67
CA ASP A 585 -5.64 -4.27 13.03
C ASP A 585 -5.27 -5.62 13.65
N GLU A 586 -6.05 -6.67 13.38
CA GLU A 586 -5.82 -8.02 13.91
C GLU A 586 -4.61 -8.70 13.27
N ARG A 587 -4.44 -8.58 11.95
CA ARG A 587 -3.30 -9.19 11.24
C ARG A 587 -1.96 -8.53 11.55
N SER A 588 -1.96 -7.30 12.06
CA SER A 588 -0.73 -6.62 12.50
C SER A 588 -0.17 -7.18 13.82
N ILE A 589 -0.95 -8.01 14.53
CA ILE A 589 -0.59 -8.58 15.82
C ILE A 589 0.34 -9.79 15.65
N GLU A 590 1.61 -9.61 16.00
CA GLU A 590 2.61 -10.69 16.06
C GLU A 590 2.45 -11.55 17.32
N LEU A 591 1.51 -12.50 17.28
CA LEU A 591 1.37 -13.52 18.33
C LEU A 591 2.59 -14.47 18.34
N PRO A 592 3.03 -14.97 19.51
CA PRO A 592 4.12 -15.95 19.57
C PRO A 592 3.90 -17.21 18.72
N SER A 593 2.64 -17.57 18.45
CA SER A 593 2.27 -18.70 17.59
C SER A 593 2.65 -18.49 16.12
N VAL A 594 2.72 -17.24 15.63
CA VAL A 594 3.01 -16.89 14.22
C VAL A 594 4.42 -17.37 13.80
N ILE A 595 5.33 -17.55 14.77
CA ILE A 595 6.68 -18.04 14.48
C ILE A 595 6.69 -19.45 13.87
N VAL A 596 5.72 -20.30 14.22
CA VAL A 596 5.65 -21.70 13.77
C VAL A 596 5.36 -21.78 12.28
N PRO A 597 4.23 -21.25 11.76
CA PRO A 597 3.95 -21.25 10.32
C PRO A 597 5.01 -20.51 9.51
N ARG A 598 5.60 -19.44 10.05
CA ARG A 598 6.69 -18.71 9.39
C ARG A 598 7.97 -19.55 9.25
N THR A 599 8.36 -20.25 10.31
CA THR A 599 9.51 -21.17 10.30
C THR A 599 9.28 -22.31 9.30
N ARG A 600 8.09 -22.92 9.35
CA ARG A 600 7.64 -23.94 8.40
C ARG A 600 7.74 -23.45 6.95
N ARG A 601 7.28 -22.24 6.64
CA ARG A 601 7.40 -21.63 5.30
C ARG A 601 8.82 -21.42 4.83
N CYS A 602 9.70 -20.93 5.71
CA CYS A 602 11.11 -20.76 5.38
C CYS A 602 11.76 -22.11 5.01
N LEU A 603 11.54 -23.13 5.83
CA LEU A 603 12.07 -24.48 5.60
C LEU A 603 11.48 -25.11 4.33
N TRP A 604 10.17 -24.99 4.13
CA TRP A 604 9.49 -25.45 2.91
C TRP A 604 10.06 -24.78 1.66
N LEU A 605 10.19 -23.45 1.65
CA LEU A 605 10.80 -22.70 0.53
C LEU A 605 12.24 -23.14 0.28
N GLY A 606 13.04 -23.31 1.34
CA GLY A 606 14.41 -23.84 1.24
C GLY A 606 14.44 -25.22 0.58
N SER A 607 13.53 -26.12 0.98
CA SER A 607 13.35 -27.45 0.39
C SER A 607 12.95 -27.35 -1.09
N LYS A 608 12.02 -26.46 -1.44
CA LYS A 608 11.61 -26.23 -2.84
C LYS A 608 12.75 -25.73 -3.71
N ILE A 609 13.52 -24.76 -3.24
CA ILE A 609 14.69 -24.25 -3.95
C ILE A 609 15.73 -25.37 -4.13
N ALA A 610 15.92 -26.22 -3.13
CA ALA A 610 16.83 -27.36 -3.22
C ALA A 610 16.41 -28.41 -4.28
N LYS A 611 15.12 -28.51 -4.64
CA LYS A 611 14.65 -29.42 -5.71
C LYS A 611 15.17 -29.06 -7.10
N PHE A 612 15.61 -27.82 -7.33
CA PHE A 612 16.31 -27.47 -8.57
C PHE A 612 17.70 -28.12 -8.68
N ASN A 613 18.26 -28.63 -7.57
CA ASN A 613 19.60 -29.21 -7.47
C ASN A 613 20.69 -28.31 -8.08
N CYS A 614 20.49 -26.99 -7.95
CA CYS A 614 21.33 -25.98 -8.57
C CYS A 614 22.14 -25.23 -7.50
N TRP A 615 21.47 -24.57 -6.55
CA TRP A 615 22.13 -23.72 -5.55
C TRP A 615 22.20 -24.34 -4.15
N LEU A 616 21.15 -25.04 -3.74
CA LEU A 616 21.03 -25.74 -2.47
C LEU A 616 20.80 -27.23 -2.69
N VAL A 617 21.27 -28.03 -1.73
CA VAL A 617 20.91 -29.43 -1.54
C VAL A 617 20.29 -29.58 -0.17
N TYR A 618 19.24 -30.38 -0.08
CA TYR A 618 18.64 -30.80 1.17
C TYR A 618 18.77 -32.32 1.32
N ASP A 619 19.49 -32.75 2.36
CA ASP A 619 19.66 -34.15 2.73
C ASP A 619 18.54 -34.52 3.72
N SER A 620 17.57 -35.30 3.26
CA SER A 620 16.40 -35.70 4.06
C SER A 620 16.76 -36.65 5.21
N GLU A 621 17.80 -37.48 5.06
CA GLU A 621 18.26 -38.37 6.12
C GLU A 621 18.92 -37.59 7.26
N LYS A 622 19.78 -36.62 6.90
CA LYS A 622 20.47 -35.77 7.88
C LYS A 622 19.67 -34.54 8.30
N ARG A 623 18.52 -34.29 7.67
CA ARG A 623 17.69 -33.09 7.83
C ARG A 623 18.53 -31.82 7.73
N LYS A 624 19.32 -31.70 6.66
CA LYS A 624 20.34 -30.65 6.55
C LYS A 624 20.41 -30.04 5.15
N PHE A 625 20.45 -28.70 5.13
CA PHE A 625 20.72 -27.90 3.95
C PHE A 625 22.23 -27.65 3.78
N CYS A 626 22.70 -27.74 2.54
CA CYS A 626 24.06 -27.39 2.14
C CYS A 626 24.04 -26.60 0.83
N ALA A 627 25.00 -25.69 0.63
CA ALA A 627 25.23 -25.10 -0.68
C ALA A 627 25.88 -26.12 -1.63
N THR A 628 25.51 -26.10 -2.91
CA THR A 628 26.14 -26.96 -3.95
C THR A 628 27.54 -26.45 -4.30
N PRO A 629 28.41 -27.27 -4.92
CA PRO A 629 29.67 -26.79 -5.50
C PRO A 629 29.46 -25.62 -6.48
N PHE A 630 28.38 -25.68 -7.27
CA PHE A 630 27.98 -24.61 -8.19
C PHE A 630 27.71 -23.29 -7.45
N ALA A 631 27.04 -23.31 -6.30
CA ALA A 631 26.83 -22.12 -5.48
C ALA A 631 28.16 -21.52 -4.96
N HIS A 632 29.18 -22.33 -4.69
CA HIS A 632 30.51 -21.83 -4.28
C HIS A 632 31.27 -21.20 -5.45
N GLU A 633 31.14 -21.76 -6.66
CA GLU A 633 31.67 -21.14 -7.89
C GLU A 633 31.02 -19.77 -8.14
N LEU A 634 29.69 -19.69 -7.98
CA LEU A 634 28.93 -18.46 -8.06
C LEU A 634 29.37 -17.42 -7.02
N ALA A 635 29.60 -17.84 -5.77
CA ALA A 635 30.12 -16.95 -4.72
C ALA A 635 31.53 -16.44 -5.07
N THR A 636 32.37 -17.29 -5.67
CA THR A 636 33.69 -16.90 -6.17
C THR A 636 33.59 -15.86 -7.28
N LEU A 637 32.64 -16.05 -8.23
CA LEU A 637 32.35 -15.08 -9.28
C LEU A 637 31.88 -13.74 -8.70
N SER A 638 30.94 -13.73 -7.75
CA SER A 638 30.50 -12.48 -7.10
C SER A 638 31.65 -11.77 -6.37
N GLY A 639 32.51 -12.54 -5.69
CA GLY A 639 33.71 -12.02 -5.02
C GLY A 639 34.69 -11.30 -5.95
N GLN A 640 34.81 -11.72 -7.21
CA GLN A 640 35.67 -11.05 -8.22
C GLN A 640 35.14 -9.66 -8.61
N HIS A 641 33.84 -9.42 -8.45
CA HIS A 641 33.16 -8.16 -8.79
C HIS A 641 32.66 -7.41 -7.55
N GLN A 642 33.20 -7.72 -6.36
CA GLN A 642 32.71 -7.15 -5.11
C GLN A 642 33.08 -5.66 -4.98
N LEU A 643 32.06 -4.80 -4.79
CA LEU A 643 32.27 -3.35 -4.52
C LEU A 643 31.88 -2.93 -3.08
N LEU A 644 30.96 -3.66 -2.45
CA LEU A 644 30.52 -3.43 -1.07
C LEU A 644 31.32 -4.28 -0.10
N ARG A 645 31.68 -3.73 1.06
CA ARG A 645 32.41 -4.46 2.10
C ARG A 645 31.49 -5.52 2.71
N GLN A 646 31.98 -6.75 2.84
CA GLN A 646 31.34 -7.75 3.66
C GLN A 646 31.59 -7.41 5.14
N ALA A 647 30.59 -7.64 6.00
CA ALA A 647 30.80 -7.61 7.44
C ALA A 647 31.85 -8.68 7.78
N VAL A 648 33.00 -8.26 8.32
CA VAL A 648 34.04 -9.18 8.75
C VAL A 648 33.50 -9.92 9.97
N GLY A 649 33.12 -11.18 9.80
CA GLY A 649 32.91 -12.08 10.92
C GLY A 649 34.22 -12.20 11.70
N THR A 650 34.15 -12.04 13.01
CA THR A 650 35.27 -12.15 13.94
C THR A 650 36.03 -13.45 13.68
N GLU A 651 37.16 -13.39 12.97
CA GLU A 651 38.07 -14.53 12.87
C GLU A 651 38.62 -14.82 14.26
N VAL A 652 38.22 -15.95 14.83
CA VAL A 652 38.91 -16.56 15.96
C VAL A 652 40.30 -16.96 15.45
N ALA A 653 41.29 -16.12 15.74
CA ALA A 653 42.69 -16.41 15.45
C ALA A 653 43.12 -17.69 16.19
N VAL A 654 43.16 -18.81 15.47
CA VAL A 654 43.82 -20.04 15.93
C VAL A 654 45.33 -19.84 15.77
N SER A 655 45.97 -19.18 16.72
CA SER A 655 47.44 -19.10 16.79
C SER A 655 47.99 -20.34 17.51
N GLY A 656 48.16 -21.44 16.77
CA GLY A 656 48.94 -22.58 17.20
C GLY A 656 50.41 -22.45 16.81
N GLN A 657 51.25 -21.83 17.64
CA GLN A 657 52.70 -22.09 17.64
C GLN A 657 53.33 -21.69 18.99
N GLN A 658 53.32 -22.63 19.94
CA GLN A 658 54.14 -22.55 21.14
C GLN A 658 55.61 -22.86 20.79
N ARG A 659 56.47 -21.83 20.76
CA ARG A 659 57.91 -22.00 21.02
C ARG A 659 58.21 -21.67 22.48
N ARG A 660 58.83 -22.63 23.16
CA ARG A 660 59.21 -22.61 24.58
C ARG A 660 60.45 -21.74 24.85
N ARG A 661 60.47 -21.23 26.09
CA ARG A 661 61.59 -20.88 27.03
C ARG A 661 61.92 -19.38 27.19
N PRO A 662 62.47 -18.97 28.36
CA PRO A 662 62.04 -19.30 29.73
C PRO A 662 61.90 -18.04 30.62
N ARG A 663 61.12 -18.16 31.71
CA ARG A 663 60.98 -17.13 32.76
C ARG A 663 62.27 -16.97 33.55
N GLN A 664 62.71 -15.72 33.72
CA GLN A 664 63.56 -15.30 34.84
C GLN A 664 62.77 -14.46 35.83
N SER A 665 63.06 -14.74 37.09
CA SER A 665 62.50 -14.23 38.33
C SER A 665 62.78 -12.76 38.60
N SER A 666 61.88 -12.06 39.30
CA SER A 666 62.26 -11.43 40.58
C SER A 666 61.03 -10.99 41.40
N ARG A 667 61.18 -11.19 42.71
CA ARG A 667 60.25 -10.98 43.83
C ARG A 667 60.00 -9.48 44.11
N ARG A 668 58.79 -9.15 44.57
CA ARG A 668 58.51 -8.21 45.70
C ARG A 668 57.22 -8.70 46.38
N LYS A 669 57.31 -9.39 47.52
CA LYS A 669 57.18 -8.90 48.90
C LYS A 669 55.88 -8.10 49.14
N ALA A 670 55.00 -8.72 49.91
CA ALA A 670 53.86 -8.13 50.60
C ALA A 670 54.34 -7.15 51.68
N ASP A 671 53.50 -6.15 51.96
CA ASP A 671 53.07 -5.84 53.34
C ASP A 671 51.72 -5.11 53.29
N THR A 672 51.01 -5.31 54.38
CA THR A 672 49.61 -5.06 54.72
C THR A 672 49.27 -3.61 55.03
N ASP A 673 47.97 -3.30 54.90
CA ASP A 673 47.10 -2.65 55.91
C ASP A 673 46.17 -1.54 55.38
N VAL A 674 44.86 -1.85 55.49
CA VAL A 674 43.81 -1.04 56.16
C VAL A 674 43.50 0.35 55.56
N GLU A 675 42.27 0.54 55.06
CA GLU A 675 41.16 1.20 55.77
C GLU A 675 39.92 1.39 54.85
N MET A 676 38.74 1.38 55.46
CA MET A 676 37.43 1.62 54.84
C MET A 676 37.23 3.09 54.43
N ALA A 677 36.45 3.35 53.39
CA ALA A 677 35.33 4.32 53.43
C ALA A 677 34.52 4.30 52.12
N GLU A 678 33.20 4.34 52.29
CA GLU A 678 32.17 4.50 51.27
C GLU A 678 32.20 5.89 50.60
N ALA A 679 31.90 5.94 49.30
CA ALA A 679 30.98 6.89 48.65
C ALA A 679 30.75 6.45 47.19
#